data_AF-K7SN58-F1
#
_entry.id   AF-K7SN58-F1
#
_cell.length_a   1.000
_cell.length_b   1.000
_cell.length_c   1.000
_cell.angle_alpha   90.00
_cell.angle_beta   90.00
_cell.angle_gamma   90.00
#
_symmetry.space_group_name_H-M   'P 1'
#
loop_
_entity.id
_entity.type
_entity.pdbx_description
1 polymer ?
#
loop_
_entity_poly.entity_id
_entity_poly.type
_entity_poly.pdbx_seq_one_letter_code
_entity_poly.pdbx_strand_id
1 'polypeptide(L)'
;MTSPQHTPSGDTRAAGDGPAVLVIVNSPTSGPRRLGDWLAESGLRVVEKLGSEGLPDSIEGYDGLVMLGGGMMPDDDVKGPWLPAERDLAAQAIDADLPTLGICLGGQLLAHVAGGEVRADHGPKERGATLICPNDLGRSDRLLGTLGEGAPMIENHQDMITELPPGSVLLASSAALANQAFRIGRHVRGLQFHPEASAESLSGWDDAAMSTEGYSLAELVAAAREVDAANTAAARDLVAAFAAEVRAEARRSGAANGLDAAVGSDIQGLDGVLRDAAARVSTAAESVLPQRLDPRTLAQAPACVAAVTFRGEVVAVQAHGRPRLDDSETTARTVFRIASMTKSFLAATALSLRDDGLLDLSDPAARFIPGIDRASMPDTRTGFDATLEELLSNRSGLAEDNPWGDDHLPAPRGEIAGVIEEGLTLSAYPGTTYQYSNLGVSLVGRAIEARTHRPVDEVIAERILNPLGLSMTRPKASLYPEGTDLAAGYRTVDSGETFTAQPVLDAGALGCIGELYSDVADLATWMHFLGSAFDDFHDPAHEAVLSAATRRRMQTAHTLMLTTDWPFEGKNLDGAGYGYGVIVEADHRFGRIVQHSGGLPGYSSHMCWHPASGVGVVVMANSDSFGTWRVAGDLLRGVLEAAGAPSASVTLWPQTLDAARRLDAAVISGRCIGVEHYRLARNVLRDATTEERHARLERALERTGPILPDPGPLESRILTAEGPASLRWRIPCRDGALIADMRMVGLADPLVQAFSVSVAGPDGRKPIGEGSRASDHHRVAWPED
;
A
#
# COMPACT_ATOMS: atom_id res chain seq x y z
N MET A 1 26.74 59.71 8.14
CA MET A 1 25.26 59.62 8.20
C MET A 1 24.94 58.17 8.42
N THR A 2 24.32 57.87 9.55
CA THR A 2 24.07 56.53 10.10
C THR A 2 23.12 55.73 9.20
N SER A 3 23.60 54.61 8.65
CA SER A 3 22.77 53.60 7.99
C SER A 3 21.90 52.88 9.03
N PRO A 4 20.63 52.53 8.72
CA PRO A 4 19.77 51.86 9.68
C PRO A 4 20.19 50.39 9.82
N GLN A 5 20.46 50.01 11.07
CA GLN A 5 20.57 48.62 11.50
C GLN A 5 19.21 47.93 11.31
N HIS A 6 19.19 46.80 10.61
CA HIS A 6 18.08 45.87 10.66
C HIS A 6 18.21 45.07 11.96
N THR A 7 17.41 45.45 12.96
CA THR A 7 17.18 44.66 14.17
C THR A 7 16.45 43.36 13.81
N PRO A 8 16.76 42.22 14.44
CA PRO A 8 15.96 41.01 14.27
C PRO A 8 14.61 41.26 14.95
N SER A 9 13.54 41.32 14.18
CA SER A 9 12.19 41.31 14.74
C SER A 9 11.91 39.90 15.26
N GLY A 10 12.00 39.73 16.58
CA GLY A 10 11.30 38.67 17.27
C GLY A 10 9.81 38.89 17.10
N ASP A 11 9.25 38.33 16.03
CA ASP A 11 7.82 38.23 15.82
C ASP A 11 7.55 36.86 15.20
N THR A 12 6.99 35.97 16.01
CA THR A 12 6.44 34.68 15.62
C THR A 12 5.56 34.83 14.39
N ARG A 13 6.03 34.36 13.24
CA ARG A 13 5.24 34.30 12.01
C ARG A 13 4.11 33.28 12.21
N ALA A 14 2.89 33.80 12.27
CA ALA A 14 1.58 33.14 12.37
C ALA A 14 1.35 32.22 13.59
N ALA A 15 0.59 32.72 14.56
CA ALA A 15 -0.13 31.92 15.54
C ALA A 15 -1.27 31.14 14.85
N GLY A 16 -0.93 29.98 14.28
CA GLY A 16 -1.89 29.00 13.76
C GLY A 16 -1.85 27.71 14.58
N ASP A 17 -2.98 26.99 14.64
CA ASP A 17 -3.18 25.72 15.36
C ASP A 17 -2.59 24.50 14.60
N GLY A 18 -1.66 24.74 13.65
CA GLY A 18 -1.07 23.71 12.80
C GLY A 18 0.14 22.99 13.43
N PRO A 19 0.54 21.83 12.86
CA PRO A 19 1.72 21.08 13.32
C PRO A 19 2.98 21.95 13.38
N ALA A 20 3.79 21.76 14.41
CA ALA A 20 4.98 22.57 14.67
C ALA A 20 6.20 22.02 13.93
N VAL A 21 6.90 22.86 13.16
CA VAL A 21 8.18 22.49 12.57
C VAL A 21 9.29 23.33 13.19
N LEU A 22 10.26 22.67 13.82
CA LEU A 22 11.47 23.34 14.29
C LEU A 22 12.38 23.61 13.09
N VAL A 23 12.77 24.86 12.90
CA VAL A 23 13.73 25.27 11.86
C VAL A 23 14.99 25.80 12.53
N ILE A 24 16.08 25.04 12.42
CA ILE A 24 17.38 25.41 12.98
C ILE A 24 18.14 26.24 11.94
N VAL A 25 18.49 27.47 12.35
CA VAL A 25 19.23 28.44 11.56
C VAL A 25 20.67 28.49 12.07
N ASN A 26 21.64 28.21 11.20
CA ASN A 26 23.06 28.11 11.56
C ASN A 26 23.86 29.41 11.31
N SER A 27 23.25 30.42 10.67
CA SER A 27 23.82 31.75 10.53
C SER A 27 22.70 32.79 10.35
N PRO A 28 22.81 34.01 10.93
CA PRO A 28 21.85 35.10 10.69
C PRO A 28 21.67 35.46 9.22
N THR A 29 22.67 35.17 8.37
CA THR A 29 22.65 35.43 6.92
C THR A 29 22.14 34.24 6.09
N SER A 30 21.86 33.10 6.74
CA SER A 30 21.42 31.84 6.12
C SER A 30 20.08 31.37 6.69
N GLY A 31 19.12 32.29 6.84
CA GLY A 31 17.76 31.98 7.29
C GLY A 31 16.95 31.16 6.28
N PRO A 32 15.72 30.78 6.62
CA PRO A 32 14.89 29.86 5.82
C PRO A 32 14.37 30.45 4.49
N ARG A 33 14.54 31.76 4.24
CA ARG A 33 14.18 32.41 2.96
C ARG A 33 12.77 32.01 2.51
N ARG A 34 12.59 31.63 1.24
CA ARG A 34 11.30 31.22 0.66
C ARG A 34 10.74 29.91 1.25
N LEU A 35 11.60 29.06 1.83
CA LEU A 35 11.16 27.80 2.47
C LEU A 35 10.30 28.07 3.70
N GLY A 36 10.64 29.06 4.52
CA GLY A 36 9.85 29.43 5.71
C GLY A 36 8.42 29.85 5.34
N ASP A 37 8.29 30.68 4.30
CA ASP A 37 6.99 31.14 3.82
C ASP A 37 6.16 29.98 3.23
N TRP A 38 6.77 29.08 2.46
CA TRP A 38 6.07 27.91 1.89
C TRP A 38 5.62 26.89 2.93
N LEU A 39 6.40 26.67 4.00
CA LEU A 39 5.98 25.84 5.13
C LEU A 39 4.76 26.45 5.84
N ALA A 40 4.77 27.76 6.07
CA ALA A 40 3.65 28.48 6.67
C ALA A 40 2.40 28.49 5.77
N GLU A 41 2.56 28.73 4.47
CA GLU A 41 1.49 28.64 3.46
C GLU A 41 0.87 27.23 3.41
N SER A 42 1.68 26.21 3.72
CA SER A 42 1.25 24.82 3.82
C SER A 42 0.59 24.49 5.17
N GLY A 43 0.29 25.49 6.01
CA GLY A 43 -0.41 25.30 7.28
C GLY A 43 0.45 24.74 8.41
N LEU A 44 1.78 24.82 8.31
CA LEU A 44 2.68 24.46 9.41
C LEU A 44 3.00 25.67 10.27
N ARG A 45 3.14 25.46 11.58
CA ARG A 45 3.65 26.46 12.51
C ARG A 45 5.18 26.39 12.54
N VAL A 46 5.82 27.34 11.88
CA VAL A 46 7.28 27.41 11.77
C VAL A 46 7.87 28.01 13.04
N VAL A 47 8.72 27.25 13.74
CA VAL A 47 9.44 27.67 14.94
C VAL A 47 10.91 27.82 14.59
N GLU A 48 11.35 29.03 14.28
CA GLU A 48 12.75 29.30 13.94
C GLU A 48 13.61 29.46 15.20
N LYS A 49 14.78 28.82 15.22
CA LYS A 49 15.79 28.93 16.28
C LYS A 49 17.16 29.17 15.68
N LEU A 50 17.78 30.29 16.05
CA LEU A 50 19.17 30.57 15.73
C LEU A 50 20.07 29.79 16.69
N GLY A 51 20.93 28.91 16.17
CA GLY A 51 21.74 28.02 17.00
C GLY A 51 22.58 28.75 18.06
N SER A 52 23.14 29.91 17.72
CA SER A 52 23.92 30.74 18.65
C SER A 52 23.11 31.35 19.80
N GLU A 53 21.78 31.34 19.72
CA GLU A 53 20.87 31.80 20.78
C GLU A 53 20.35 30.64 21.66
N GLY A 54 20.77 29.41 21.37
CA GLY A 54 20.37 28.21 22.07
C GLY A 54 19.30 27.39 21.33
N LEU A 55 19.42 26.07 21.43
CA LEU A 55 18.52 25.08 20.85
C LEU A 55 17.72 24.39 21.96
N PRO A 56 16.53 23.84 21.67
CA PRO A 56 15.82 23.00 22.64
C PRO A 56 16.61 21.72 22.94
N ASP A 57 16.48 21.22 24.17
CA ASP A 57 17.14 19.97 24.60
C ASP A 57 16.47 18.72 23.98
N SER A 58 15.23 18.85 23.51
CA SER A 58 14.42 17.75 22.99
C SER A 58 13.64 18.15 21.73
N ILE A 59 13.46 17.17 20.83
CA ILE A 59 12.59 17.28 19.66
C ILE A 59 11.11 17.06 20.01
N GLU A 60 10.80 16.62 21.23
CA GLU A 60 9.43 16.47 21.71
C GLU A 60 8.66 17.80 21.63
N GLY A 61 7.42 17.73 21.12
CA GLY A 61 6.57 18.90 20.89
C GLY A 61 6.74 19.54 19.51
N TYR A 62 7.61 18.99 18.66
CA TYR A 62 7.70 19.31 17.24
C TYR A 62 7.27 18.11 16.38
N ASP A 63 6.55 18.39 15.30
CA ASP A 63 6.03 17.42 14.34
C ASP A 63 6.94 17.28 13.10
N GLY A 64 7.95 18.13 12.99
CA GLY A 64 8.98 18.05 11.96
C GLY A 64 10.20 18.90 12.28
N LEU A 65 11.30 18.63 11.58
CA LEU A 65 12.58 19.29 11.75
C LEU A 65 13.15 19.75 10.41
N VAL A 66 13.65 20.98 10.34
CA VAL A 66 14.45 21.49 9.23
C VAL A 66 15.77 22.00 9.78
N MET A 67 16.89 21.52 9.23
CA MET A 67 18.24 21.92 9.63
C MET A 67 18.90 22.63 8.45
N LEU A 68 19.17 23.93 8.58
CA LEU A 68 19.71 24.74 7.49
C LEU A 68 21.23 24.69 7.38
N GLY A 69 21.74 25.12 6.22
CA GLY A 69 23.17 25.19 5.93
C GLY A 69 23.95 26.20 6.78
N GLY A 70 25.27 26.03 6.83
CA GLY A 70 26.22 26.91 7.53
C GLY A 70 27.65 26.74 7.00
N GLY A 71 28.55 27.68 7.33
CA GLY A 71 29.95 27.68 6.88
C GLY A 71 30.90 26.90 7.79
N MET A 72 30.42 25.80 8.38
CA MET A 72 31.11 25.00 9.40
C MET A 72 31.06 23.53 9.00
N MET A 73 31.99 22.72 9.51
CA MET A 73 31.87 21.26 9.45
C MET A 73 30.90 20.74 10.53
N PRO A 74 30.27 19.57 10.35
CA PRO A 74 29.37 18.97 11.33
C PRO A 74 29.95 18.81 12.74
N ASP A 75 31.27 18.73 12.87
CA ASP A 75 32.03 18.55 14.12
C ASP A 75 32.86 19.78 14.53
N ASP A 76 32.66 20.94 13.89
CA ASP A 76 33.39 22.19 14.19
C ASP A 76 32.81 22.91 15.42
N ASP A 77 32.84 22.24 16.58
CA ASP A 77 32.30 22.72 17.86
C ASP A 77 32.95 24.02 18.36
N VAL A 78 34.10 24.40 17.77
CA VAL A 78 34.77 25.67 18.07
C VAL A 78 34.11 26.83 17.32
N LYS A 79 33.80 26.67 16.04
CA LYS A 79 33.09 27.70 15.26
C LYS A 79 31.59 27.72 15.55
N GLY A 80 31.00 26.55 15.82
CA GLY A 80 29.61 26.40 16.19
C GLY A 80 29.46 25.71 17.55
N PRO A 81 29.56 26.45 18.68
CA PRO A 81 29.40 25.87 20.01
C PRO A 81 28.04 25.22 20.29
N TRP A 82 27.04 25.44 19.43
CA TRP A 82 25.71 24.83 19.50
C TRP A 82 25.57 23.54 18.68
N LEU A 83 26.54 23.22 17.81
CA LEU A 83 26.49 22.03 16.95
C LEU A 83 26.33 20.71 17.74
N PRO A 84 26.89 20.53 18.95
CA PRO A 84 26.57 19.35 19.77
C PRO A 84 25.07 19.19 20.03
N ALA A 85 24.37 20.27 20.41
CA ALA A 85 22.93 20.22 20.66
C ALA A 85 22.12 19.99 19.36
N GLU A 86 22.58 20.52 18.23
CA GLU A 86 21.97 20.25 16.93
C GLU A 86 22.14 18.79 16.50
N ARG A 87 23.31 18.18 16.76
CA ARG A 87 23.54 16.74 16.56
C ARG A 87 22.67 15.88 17.46
N ASP A 88 22.45 16.29 18.71
CA ASP A 88 21.55 15.59 19.63
C ASP A 88 20.10 15.61 19.13
N LEU A 89 19.62 16.76 18.62
CA LEU A 89 18.29 16.86 17.98
C LEU A 89 18.20 16.02 16.70
N ALA A 90 19.26 15.98 15.89
CA ALA A 90 19.33 15.12 14.71
C ALA A 90 19.25 13.63 15.08
N ALA A 91 19.95 13.20 16.14
CA ALA A 91 19.88 11.83 16.63
C ALA A 91 18.46 11.48 17.10
N GLN A 92 17.82 12.35 17.88
CA GLN A 92 16.44 12.16 18.32
C GLN A 92 15.46 12.08 17.14
N ALA A 93 15.64 12.92 16.12
CA ALA A 93 14.79 12.91 14.93
C ALA A 93 14.99 11.64 14.09
N ILE A 94 16.22 11.10 14.01
CA ILE A 94 16.53 9.83 13.37
C ILE A 94 15.90 8.66 14.14
N ASP A 95 16.07 8.63 15.46
CA ASP A 95 15.55 7.56 16.32
C ASP A 95 14.01 7.51 16.31
N ALA A 96 13.36 8.67 16.25
CA ALA A 96 11.92 8.79 16.16
C ALA A 96 11.36 8.65 14.72
N ASP A 97 12.23 8.56 13.70
CA ASP A 97 11.89 8.69 12.28
C ASP A 97 10.95 9.88 12.02
N LEU A 98 11.27 11.03 12.62
CA LEU A 98 10.48 12.26 12.51
C LEU A 98 10.69 12.87 11.10
N PRO A 99 9.64 13.39 10.43
CA PRO A 99 9.78 14.17 9.20
C PRO A 99 10.87 15.24 9.31
N THR A 100 12.01 14.98 8.66
CA THR A 100 13.23 15.80 8.81
C THR A 100 13.86 16.12 7.47
N LEU A 101 14.18 17.41 7.28
CA LEU A 101 14.87 17.92 6.09
C LEU A 101 16.17 18.62 6.48
N GLY A 102 17.30 17.94 6.30
CA GLY A 102 18.63 18.54 6.48
C GLY A 102 19.16 19.11 5.17
N ILE A 103 19.57 20.37 5.17
CA ILE A 103 20.03 21.11 3.98
C ILE A 103 21.49 21.52 4.17
N CYS A 104 22.35 21.15 3.22
CA CYS A 104 23.80 21.42 3.22
C CYS A 104 24.42 20.95 4.55
N LEU A 105 24.86 21.85 5.44
CA LEU A 105 25.34 21.48 6.79
C LEU A 105 24.34 20.60 7.55
N GLY A 106 23.03 20.86 7.44
CA GLY A 106 22.02 20.00 8.06
C GLY A 106 22.03 18.58 7.49
N GLY A 107 22.21 18.42 6.18
CA GLY A 107 22.35 17.11 5.55
C GLY A 107 23.64 16.40 5.96
N GLN A 108 24.73 17.17 6.12
CA GLN A 108 26.01 16.67 6.62
C GLN A 108 25.95 16.25 8.10
N LEU A 109 25.21 16.98 8.94
CA LEU A 109 24.96 16.61 10.33
C LEU A 109 24.18 15.30 10.43
N LEU A 110 23.12 15.13 9.63
CA LEU A 110 22.37 13.88 9.55
C LEU A 110 23.27 12.72 9.10
N ALA A 111 24.13 12.95 8.10
CA ALA A 111 25.07 11.94 7.65
C ALA A 111 26.08 11.58 8.75
N HIS A 112 26.67 12.58 9.41
CA HIS A 112 27.65 12.40 10.48
C HIS A 112 27.07 11.65 11.68
N VAL A 113 25.89 12.06 12.17
CA VAL A 113 25.22 11.44 13.33
C VAL A 113 24.83 10.00 13.06
N ALA A 114 24.37 9.69 11.86
CA ALA A 114 23.99 8.33 11.46
C ALA A 114 25.17 7.43 11.08
N GLY A 115 26.43 7.90 11.22
CA GLY A 115 27.63 7.11 10.97
C GLY A 115 28.14 7.10 9.53
N GLY A 116 27.73 8.07 8.71
CA GLY A 116 28.36 8.39 7.43
C GLY A 116 29.62 9.25 7.58
N GLU A 117 30.30 9.55 6.47
CA GLU A 117 31.52 10.34 6.44
C GLU A 117 31.30 11.69 5.73
N VAL A 118 31.74 12.78 6.36
CA VAL A 118 31.77 14.13 5.78
C VAL A 118 33.21 14.63 5.79
N ARG A 119 33.70 15.11 4.63
CA ARG A 119 35.06 15.62 4.48
C ARG A 119 35.07 17.08 4.05
N ALA A 120 35.91 17.87 4.72
CA ALA A 120 36.11 19.28 4.38
C ALA A 120 36.88 19.45 3.06
N ASP A 121 36.51 20.46 2.28
CA ASP A 121 37.18 20.87 1.03
C ASP A 121 37.55 19.67 0.12
N HIS A 122 36.58 18.80 -0.15
CA HIS A 122 36.78 17.54 -0.85
C HIS A 122 36.04 17.51 -2.19
N GLY A 123 36.66 16.93 -3.22
CA GLY A 123 36.00 16.74 -4.52
C GLY A 123 35.70 18.03 -5.29
N PRO A 124 34.89 17.96 -6.36
CA PRO A 124 34.52 19.11 -7.17
C PRO A 124 33.52 20.02 -6.43
N LYS A 125 33.84 21.31 -6.34
CA LYS A 125 32.95 22.34 -5.77
C LYS A 125 31.83 22.66 -6.75
N GLU A 126 30.59 22.70 -6.25
CA GLU A 126 29.44 23.19 -7.01
C GLU A 126 29.03 24.57 -6.50
N ARG A 127 28.84 25.50 -7.45
CA ARG A 127 28.47 26.89 -7.20
C ARG A 127 27.39 27.27 -8.19
N GLY A 128 26.28 27.81 -7.70
CA GLY A 128 25.20 28.32 -8.54
C GLY A 128 24.18 27.25 -8.93
N ALA A 129 23.57 27.39 -10.11
CA ALA A 129 22.51 26.47 -10.54
C ALA A 129 23.07 25.16 -11.10
N THR A 130 22.73 24.04 -10.47
CA THR A 130 23.15 22.68 -10.82
C THR A 130 21.93 21.82 -11.09
N LEU A 131 21.99 20.96 -12.11
CA LEU A 131 20.94 19.97 -12.36
C LEU A 131 21.09 18.81 -11.38
N ILE A 132 20.06 18.59 -10.56
CA ILE A 132 19.97 17.47 -9.62
C ILE A 132 19.07 16.42 -10.22
N CYS A 133 19.61 15.21 -10.38
CA CYS A 133 18.95 14.09 -11.03
C CYS A 133 18.65 13.00 -9.98
N PRO A 134 17.37 12.78 -9.63
CA PRO A 134 17.00 11.64 -8.81
C PRO A 134 17.27 10.32 -9.54
N ASN A 135 17.83 9.35 -8.83
CA ASN A 135 17.91 7.97 -9.33
C ASN A 135 16.52 7.30 -9.24
N ASP A 136 16.41 6.03 -9.60
CA ASP A 136 15.12 5.32 -9.61
C ASP A 136 14.43 5.33 -8.23
N LEU A 137 15.21 5.22 -7.16
CA LEU A 137 14.72 5.29 -5.78
C LEU A 137 14.34 6.72 -5.38
N GLY A 138 15.09 7.72 -5.85
CA GLY A 138 14.77 9.13 -5.70
C GLY A 138 13.49 9.54 -6.41
N ARG A 139 13.25 9.04 -7.64
CA ARG A 139 12.01 9.28 -8.38
C ARG A 139 10.79 8.63 -7.70
N SER A 140 11.02 7.60 -6.89
CA SER A 140 9.99 6.91 -6.10
C SER A 140 9.84 7.47 -4.67
N ASP A 141 10.72 8.37 -4.25
CA ASP A 141 10.65 9.00 -2.92
C ASP A 141 9.60 10.12 -2.90
N ARG A 142 8.88 10.24 -1.78
CA ARG A 142 7.77 11.21 -1.61
C ARG A 142 8.20 12.66 -1.83
N LEU A 143 9.43 13.04 -1.49
CA LEU A 143 9.92 14.40 -1.66
C LEU A 143 10.74 14.54 -2.94
N LEU A 144 11.74 13.67 -3.12
CA LEU A 144 12.68 13.79 -4.23
C LEU A 144 12.04 13.42 -5.59
N GLY A 145 10.93 12.67 -5.59
CA GLY A 145 10.17 12.35 -6.78
C GLY A 145 9.52 13.56 -7.45
N THR A 146 9.32 14.65 -6.71
CA THR A 146 8.80 15.93 -7.27
C THR A 146 9.76 16.57 -8.27
N LEU A 147 11.04 16.19 -8.25
CA LEU A 147 12.06 16.69 -9.18
C LEU A 147 12.00 16.02 -10.56
N GLY A 148 11.19 14.97 -10.73
CA GLY A 148 11.04 14.24 -11.99
C GLY A 148 12.35 13.63 -12.48
N GLU A 149 12.65 13.80 -13.77
CA GLU A 149 13.92 13.35 -14.38
C GLU A 149 15.12 14.20 -13.95
N GLY A 150 14.88 15.37 -13.35
CA GLY A 150 15.89 16.25 -12.81
C GLY A 150 15.45 17.71 -12.80
N ALA A 151 15.89 18.46 -11.80
CA ALA A 151 15.52 19.86 -11.60
C ALA A 151 16.75 20.73 -11.27
N PRO A 152 16.81 21.98 -11.74
CA PRO A 152 17.89 22.89 -11.38
C PRO A 152 17.74 23.35 -9.92
N MET A 153 18.75 23.11 -9.11
CA MET A 153 18.85 23.55 -7.71
C MET A 153 20.06 24.46 -7.50
N ILE A 154 19.99 25.31 -6.49
CA ILE A 154 21.10 26.19 -6.14
C ILE A 154 22.06 25.46 -5.20
N GLU A 155 23.34 25.52 -5.52
CA GLU A 155 24.44 24.87 -4.79
C GLU A 155 25.46 25.88 -4.27
N ASN A 156 25.87 25.71 -3.02
CA ASN A 156 27.00 26.44 -2.44
C ASN A 156 27.71 25.61 -1.38
N HIS A 157 28.46 24.60 -1.81
CA HIS A 157 29.17 23.71 -0.88
C HIS A 157 30.56 23.32 -1.40
N GLN A 158 31.46 23.09 -0.45
CA GLN A 158 32.82 22.61 -0.70
C GLN A 158 33.17 21.41 0.19
N ASP A 159 32.41 21.24 1.27
CA ASP A 159 32.50 20.10 2.16
C ASP A 159 31.49 19.05 1.69
N MET A 160 31.89 17.79 1.67
CA MET A 160 31.16 16.73 0.98
C MET A 160 30.80 15.58 1.90
N ILE A 161 29.61 15.04 1.72
CA ILE A 161 29.25 13.72 2.22
C ILE A 161 29.93 12.69 1.32
N THR A 162 31.02 12.08 1.79
CA THR A 162 31.83 11.14 1.00
C THR A 162 31.38 9.70 1.15
N GLU A 163 30.81 9.35 2.30
CA GLU A 163 30.19 8.05 2.55
C GLU A 163 28.81 8.27 3.18
N LEU A 164 27.78 7.65 2.60
CA LEU A 164 26.44 7.71 3.16
C LEU A 164 26.31 6.84 4.42
N PRO A 165 25.42 7.18 5.36
CA PRO A 165 25.16 6.36 6.54
C PRO A 165 24.79 4.92 6.20
N PRO A 166 25.23 3.92 7.00
CA PRO A 166 24.81 2.53 6.82
C PRO A 166 23.27 2.40 6.81
N GLY A 167 22.74 1.69 5.81
CA GLY A 167 21.29 1.48 5.67
C GLY A 167 20.51 2.68 5.12
N SER A 168 21.17 3.79 4.80
CA SER A 168 20.53 4.90 4.08
C SER A 168 20.36 4.60 2.58
N VAL A 169 19.41 5.29 1.96
CA VAL A 169 19.09 5.17 0.53
C VAL A 169 19.60 6.41 -0.19
N LEU A 170 20.48 6.24 -1.18
CA LEU A 170 20.86 7.32 -2.09
C LEU A 170 19.66 7.67 -2.98
N LEU A 171 19.30 8.96 -3.05
CA LEU A 171 18.12 9.42 -3.79
C LEU A 171 18.49 10.25 -5.03
N ALA A 172 19.49 11.12 -4.96
CA ALA A 172 19.83 11.98 -6.09
C ALA A 172 21.33 12.22 -6.20
N SER A 173 21.76 12.55 -7.42
CA SER A 173 23.13 12.88 -7.80
C SER A 173 23.15 14.07 -8.76
N SER A 174 24.32 14.70 -8.93
CA SER A 174 24.58 15.66 -9.99
C SER A 174 25.61 15.06 -10.96
N ALA A 175 25.94 15.80 -12.02
CA ALA A 175 27.00 15.38 -12.93
C ALA A 175 28.38 15.27 -12.24
N ALA A 176 28.62 16.06 -11.18
CA ALA A 176 29.90 16.13 -10.50
C ALA A 176 29.96 15.28 -9.23
N LEU A 177 28.82 15.03 -8.56
CA LEU A 177 28.77 14.42 -7.24
C LEU A 177 27.66 13.39 -7.10
N ALA A 178 28.03 12.25 -6.51
CA ALA A 178 27.12 11.13 -6.32
C ALA A 178 26.09 11.38 -5.22
N ASN A 179 26.52 11.98 -4.10
CA ASN A 179 25.72 12.07 -2.86
C ASN A 179 25.04 13.44 -2.75
N GLN A 180 24.04 13.72 -3.60
CA GLN A 180 23.29 14.98 -3.54
C GLN A 180 22.08 14.93 -2.61
N ALA A 181 21.44 13.76 -2.51
CA ALA A 181 20.34 13.53 -1.57
C ALA A 181 20.32 12.08 -1.10
N PHE A 182 19.97 11.87 0.17
CA PHE A 182 19.79 10.54 0.74
C PHE A 182 18.64 10.53 1.76
N ARG A 183 18.17 9.33 2.10
CA ARG A 183 17.15 9.08 3.13
C ARG A 183 17.60 8.07 4.17
N ILE A 184 17.35 8.36 5.44
CA ILE A 184 17.43 7.45 6.58
C ILE A 184 16.01 7.19 7.06
N GLY A 185 15.67 5.94 7.41
CA GLY A 185 14.30 5.60 7.82
C GLY A 185 13.29 5.91 6.71
N ARG A 186 12.06 6.28 7.07
CA ARG A 186 11.02 6.68 6.11
C ARG A 186 11.03 8.18 5.86
N HIS A 187 11.46 8.97 6.84
CA HIS A 187 11.10 10.38 6.95
C HIS A 187 12.30 11.34 6.94
N VAL A 188 13.50 10.87 7.26
CA VAL A 188 14.68 11.72 7.43
C VAL A 188 15.47 11.84 6.13
N ARG A 189 15.59 13.05 5.58
CA ARG A 189 16.28 13.30 4.29
C ARG A 189 17.36 14.35 4.44
N GLY A 190 18.55 14.03 3.95
CA GLY A 190 19.67 14.97 3.84
C GLY A 190 19.89 15.38 2.38
N LEU A 191 20.05 16.69 2.16
CA LEU A 191 20.28 17.32 0.86
C LEU A 191 21.61 18.09 0.89
N GLN A 192 22.35 18.06 -0.21
CA GLN A 192 23.52 18.91 -0.39
C GLN A 192 23.17 20.27 -1.04
N PHE A 193 22.08 20.31 -1.80
CA PHE A 193 21.52 21.49 -2.48
C PHE A 193 20.52 22.30 -1.63
N HIS A 194 20.26 23.54 -2.06
CA HIS A 194 19.47 24.54 -1.33
C HIS A 194 18.11 24.82 -2.00
N PRO A 195 17.02 24.08 -1.66
CA PRO A 195 15.68 24.41 -2.13
C PRO A 195 15.19 25.79 -1.65
N GLU A 196 15.75 26.33 -0.57
CA GLU A 196 15.44 27.65 -0.03
C GLU A 196 16.08 28.82 -0.80
N ALA A 197 17.04 28.56 -1.70
CA ALA A 197 17.78 29.61 -2.41
C ALA A 197 17.26 29.85 -3.84
N SER A 198 17.04 31.13 -4.19
CA SER A 198 16.67 31.62 -5.53
C SER A 198 17.83 32.33 -6.25
N ALA A 199 17.66 32.71 -7.51
CA ALA A 199 18.64 33.54 -8.22
C ALA A 199 18.95 34.88 -7.50
N GLU A 200 17.95 35.48 -6.85
CA GLU A 200 18.12 36.68 -6.02
C GLU A 200 18.99 36.40 -4.78
N SER A 201 18.79 35.24 -4.18
CA SER A 201 19.57 34.77 -3.03
C SER A 201 21.06 34.60 -3.31
N LEU A 202 21.44 34.23 -4.54
CA LEU A 202 22.85 34.17 -4.97
C LEU A 202 23.47 35.56 -5.12
N SER A 203 22.69 36.57 -5.53
CA SER A 203 23.22 37.92 -5.79
C SER A 203 23.79 38.61 -4.54
N GLY A 204 23.46 38.10 -3.35
CA GLY A 204 24.03 38.51 -2.07
C GLY A 204 25.31 37.78 -1.65
N TRP A 205 25.86 36.89 -2.49
CA TRP A 205 27.13 36.22 -2.20
C TRP A 205 28.34 37.17 -2.34
N ASP A 206 29.43 36.84 -1.66
CA ASP A 206 30.66 37.63 -1.71
C ASP A 206 31.39 37.44 -3.04
N ASP A 207 31.31 38.45 -3.91
CA ASP A 207 31.93 38.49 -5.24
C ASP A 207 33.46 38.31 -5.19
N ALA A 208 34.11 38.83 -4.15
CA ALA A 208 35.56 38.71 -3.98
C ALA A 208 35.95 37.28 -3.57
N ALA A 209 35.14 36.62 -2.74
CA ALA A 209 35.34 35.22 -2.38
C ALA A 209 35.13 34.29 -3.59
N MET A 210 34.05 34.48 -4.36
CA MET A 210 33.78 33.71 -5.57
C MET A 210 34.88 33.87 -6.63
N SER A 211 35.36 35.10 -6.82
CA SER A 211 36.48 35.38 -7.74
C SER A 211 37.77 34.68 -7.32
N THR A 212 38.03 34.57 -6.01
CA THR A 212 39.21 33.86 -5.48
C THR A 212 39.13 32.35 -5.76
N GLU A 213 37.93 31.79 -5.80
CA GLU A 213 37.67 30.38 -6.15
C GLU A 213 37.57 30.14 -7.67
N GLY A 214 37.72 31.19 -8.49
CA GLY A 214 37.70 31.10 -9.94
C GLY A 214 36.31 31.20 -10.59
N TYR A 215 35.30 31.65 -9.85
CA TYR A 215 33.93 31.83 -10.35
C TYR A 215 33.60 33.31 -10.55
N SER A 216 32.83 33.62 -11.61
CA SER A 216 32.22 34.94 -11.78
C SER A 216 30.82 34.95 -11.18
N LEU A 217 30.61 35.74 -10.12
CA LEU A 217 29.29 35.84 -9.50
C LEU A 217 28.24 36.36 -10.48
N ALA A 218 28.63 37.27 -11.39
CA ALA A 218 27.74 37.79 -12.43
C ALA A 218 27.25 36.69 -13.37
N GLU A 219 28.12 35.75 -13.75
CA GLU A 219 27.77 34.61 -14.60
C GLU A 219 26.90 33.60 -13.86
N LEU A 220 27.22 33.29 -12.60
CA LEU A 220 26.40 32.39 -11.76
C LEU A 220 24.98 32.94 -11.54
N VAL A 221 24.85 34.24 -11.26
CA VAL A 221 23.55 34.90 -11.11
C VAL A 221 22.79 34.92 -12.44
N ALA A 222 23.47 35.17 -13.57
CA ALA A 222 22.83 35.11 -14.88
C ALA A 222 22.28 33.70 -15.18
N ALA A 223 23.09 32.65 -14.97
CA ALA A 223 22.67 31.27 -15.16
C ALA A 223 21.51 30.88 -14.21
N ALA A 224 21.57 31.28 -12.95
CA ALA A 224 20.48 31.03 -12.00
C ALA A 224 19.18 31.72 -12.42
N ARG A 225 19.23 32.94 -12.96
CA ARG A 225 18.05 33.66 -13.47
C ARG A 225 17.39 32.98 -14.65
N GLU A 226 18.16 32.30 -15.52
CA GLU A 226 17.60 31.55 -16.65
C GLU A 226 16.73 30.38 -16.21
N VAL A 227 17.05 29.77 -15.06
CA VAL A 227 16.35 28.59 -14.54
C VAL A 227 15.50 28.86 -13.29
N ASP A 228 15.44 30.11 -12.82
CA ASP A 228 14.82 30.49 -11.53
C ASP A 228 13.35 30.07 -11.42
N ALA A 229 12.59 30.14 -12.52
CA ALA A 229 11.20 29.69 -12.55
C ALA A 229 11.07 28.16 -12.36
N ALA A 230 11.92 27.38 -13.02
CA ALA A 230 11.95 25.92 -12.89
C ALA A 230 12.46 25.48 -11.52
N ASN A 231 13.52 26.15 -11.02
CA ASN A 231 14.04 25.96 -9.68
C ASN A 231 12.97 26.25 -8.61
N THR A 232 12.27 27.37 -8.74
CA THR A 232 11.22 27.78 -7.79
C THR A 232 10.06 26.80 -7.78
N ALA A 233 9.60 26.34 -8.95
CA ALA A 233 8.54 25.34 -9.04
C ALA A 233 8.96 24.02 -8.35
N ALA A 234 10.10 23.46 -8.73
CA ALA A 234 10.59 22.21 -8.17
C ALA A 234 10.86 22.29 -6.66
N ALA A 235 11.47 23.38 -6.18
CA ALA A 235 11.71 23.58 -4.77
C ALA A 235 10.41 23.74 -3.97
N ARG A 236 9.40 24.41 -4.53
CA ARG A 236 8.10 24.56 -3.88
C ARG A 236 7.37 23.23 -3.79
N ASP A 237 7.40 22.41 -4.83
CA ASP A 237 6.77 21.09 -4.83
C ASP A 237 7.44 20.16 -3.81
N LEU A 238 8.77 20.18 -3.73
CA LEU A 238 9.54 19.45 -2.72
C LEU A 238 9.15 19.89 -1.29
N VAL A 239 9.08 21.20 -1.02
CA VAL A 239 8.69 21.73 0.30
C VAL A 239 7.22 21.42 0.62
N ALA A 240 6.33 21.47 -0.37
CA ALA A 240 4.92 21.09 -0.20
C ALA A 240 4.78 19.59 0.14
N ALA A 241 5.58 18.72 -0.49
CA ALA A 241 5.63 17.29 -0.19
C ALA A 241 6.14 17.04 1.24
N PHE A 242 7.19 17.73 1.66
CA PHE A 242 7.67 17.68 3.06
C PHE A 242 6.59 18.12 4.05
N ALA A 243 5.92 19.24 3.77
CA ALA A 243 4.86 19.75 4.63
C ALA A 243 3.66 18.79 4.72
N ALA A 244 3.29 18.14 3.61
CA ALA A 244 2.26 17.11 3.60
C ALA A 244 2.64 15.90 4.48
N GLU A 245 3.90 15.51 4.46
CA GLU A 245 4.43 14.43 5.29
C GLU A 245 4.39 14.79 6.79
N VAL A 246 4.82 16.00 7.17
CA VAL A 246 4.69 16.52 8.55
C VAL A 246 3.24 16.49 9.02
N ARG A 247 2.30 16.99 8.21
CA ARG A 247 0.87 17.00 8.58
C ARG A 247 0.27 15.61 8.71
N ALA A 248 0.74 14.66 7.91
CA ALA A 248 0.31 13.27 8.01
C ALA A 248 0.82 12.64 9.31
N GLU A 249 2.09 12.86 9.66
CA GLU A 249 2.67 12.31 10.89
C GLU A 249 2.08 12.94 12.16
N ALA A 250 1.93 14.25 12.19
CA ALA A 250 1.29 14.96 13.30
C ALA A 250 -0.11 14.41 13.61
N ARG A 251 -0.87 14.05 12.56
CA ARG A 251 -2.20 13.43 12.71
C ARG A 251 -2.12 12.00 13.24
N ARG A 252 -1.16 11.20 12.78
CA ARG A 252 -0.93 9.84 13.31
C ARG A 252 -0.57 9.88 14.80
N SER A 253 0.30 10.79 15.19
CA SER A 253 0.74 10.97 16.58
C SER A 253 -0.33 11.62 17.47
N GLY A 254 -1.10 12.58 16.95
CA GLY A 254 -2.24 13.19 17.66
C GLY A 254 -3.41 12.23 17.89
N ALA A 255 -3.73 11.38 16.90
CA ALA A 255 -4.75 10.34 17.03
C ALA A 255 -4.36 9.25 18.06
N ALA A 256 -3.06 9.06 18.33
CA ALA A 256 -2.57 8.16 19.36
C ALA A 256 -2.74 8.70 20.80
N ASN A 257 -2.81 10.03 20.97
CA ASN A 257 -2.87 10.69 22.29
C ASN A 257 -4.25 11.27 22.65
N GLY A 258 -5.15 11.43 21.66
CA GLY A 258 -6.48 12.03 21.83
C GLY A 258 -7.62 11.05 21.54
N LEU A 259 -7.93 10.18 22.51
CA LEU A 259 -9.24 9.52 22.59
C LEU A 259 -10.29 10.56 23.05
N ASP A 260 -10.68 11.46 22.14
CA ASP A 260 -12.00 12.11 22.05
C ASP A 260 -11.91 13.35 21.14
N ALA A 261 -12.75 13.36 20.10
CA ALA A 261 -13.07 14.48 19.20
C ALA A 261 -12.01 14.91 18.16
N ALA A 262 -12.15 14.38 16.95
CA ALA A 262 -12.55 15.14 15.74
C ALA A 262 -12.17 14.36 14.47
N VAL A 263 -13.16 13.64 13.93
CA VAL A 263 -13.14 13.14 12.56
C VAL A 263 -13.52 14.32 11.66
N GLY A 264 -12.61 14.70 10.77
CA GLY A 264 -12.93 15.63 9.70
C GLY A 264 -11.73 16.46 9.23
N SER A 265 -11.51 16.43 7.92
CA SER A 265 -10.56 17.22 7.13
C SER A 265 -9.07 16.89 7.28
N ASP A 266 -8.54 16.10 6.36
CA ASP A 266 -7.71 16.66 5.28
C ASP A 266 -7.22 15.56 4.36
N ILE A 267 -7.92 15.40 3.24
CA ILE A 267 -7.52 14.56 2.11
C ILE A 267 -7.19 15.53 0.99
N GLN A 268 -6.01 16.16 0.99
CA GLN A 268 -5.72 17.24 0.04
C GLN A 268 -4.89 16.83 -1.19
N GLY A 269 -4.52 15.55 -1.33
CA GLY A 269 -3.80 15.02 -2.51
C GLY A 269 -4.63 14.14 -3.45
N LEU A 270 -5.89 13.84 -3.11
CA LEU A 270 -6.76 12.96 -3.89
C LEU A 270 -7.73 13.80 -4.72
N ASP A 271 -8.07 13.35 -5.93
CA ASP A 271 -9.17 13.89 -6.71
C ASP A 271 -10.47 13.93 -5.85
N GLY A 272 -11.38 14.87 -6.11
CA GLY A 272 -12.59 15.09 -5.32
C GLY A 272 -13.40 13.81 -5.09
N VAL A 273 -13.47 12.94 -6.11
CA VAL A 273 -14.13 11.63 -6.05
C VAL A 273 -13.53 10.71 -4.98
N LEU A 274 -12.22 10.72 -4.85
CA LEU A 274 -11.49 9.87 -3.92
C LEU A 274 -11.56 10.42 -2.49
N ARG A 275 -11.60 11.74 -2.32
CA ARG A 275 -11.89 12.36 -1.00
C ARG A 275 -13.27 11.95 -0.51
N ASP A 276 -14.27 12.03 -1.37
CA ASP A 276 -15.63 11.65 -1.02
C ASP A 276 -15.74 10.16 -0.70
N ALA A 277 -15.01 9.30 -1.42
CA ALA A 277 -14.95 7.88 -1.13
C ALA A 277 -14.33 7.58 0.23
N ALA A 278 -13.18 8.19 0.54
CA ALA A 278 -12.52 8.04 1.83
C ALA A 278 -13.39 8.56 2.98
N ALA A 279 -14.06 9.72 2.81
CA ALA A 279 -14.99 10.25 3.81
C ALA A 279 -16.16 9.29 4.09
N ARG A 280 -16.78 8.74 3.04
CA ARG A 280 -17.84 7.73 3.18
C ARG A 280 -17.35 6.48 3.92
N VAL A 281 -16.16 5.99 3.61
CA VAL A 281 -15.58 4.82 4.27
C VAL A 281 -15.27 5.12 5.74
N SER A 282 -14.69 6.28 6.06
CA SER A 282 -14.45 6.71 7.45
C SER A 282 -15.73 6.73 8.26
N THR A 283 -16.78 7.40 7.76
CA THR A 283 -18.08 7.48 8.42
C THR A 283 -18.71 6.09 8.60
N ALA A 284 -18.61 5.21 7.60
CA ALA A 284 -19.07 3.82 7.71
C ALA A 284 -18.28 3.05 8.79
N ALA A 285 -16.96 3.20 8.82
CA ALA A 285 -16.08 2.54 9.77
C ALA A 285 -16.38 2.95 11.21
N GLU A 286 -16.54 4.25 11.48
CA GLU A 286 -16.90 4.78 12.80
C GLU A 286 -18.24 4.24 13.30
N SER A 287 -19.19 4.00 12.39
CA SER A 287 -20.48 3.43 12.75
C SER A 287 -20.40 1.93 13.08
N VAL A 288 -19.62 1.17 12.31
CA VAL A 288 -19.62 -0.31 12.36
C VAL A 288 -18.62 -0.83 13.40
N LEU A 289 -17.44 -0.23 13.51
CA LEU A 289 -16.32 -0.74 14.33
C LEU A 289 -16.71 -1.00 15.80
N PRO A 290 -17.36 -0.08 16.52
CA PRO A 290 -17.70 -0.28 17.93
C PRO A 290 -18.69 -1.44 18.16
N GLN A 291 -19.46 -1.82 17.13
CA GLN A 291 -20.49 -2.87 17.24
C GLN A 291 -19.90 -4.28 17.12
N ARG A 292 -18.63 -4.40 16.70
CA ARG A 292 -17.98 -5.70 16.41
C ARG A 292 -17.03 -6.18 17.50
N LEU A 293 -16.75 -5.33 18.49
CA LEU A 293 -15.92 -5.64 19.66
C LEU A 293 -16.78 -5.67 20.94
N ASP A 294 -17.71 -6.62 21.00
CA ASP A 294 -18.57 -6.79 22.18
C ASP A 294 -17.76 -7.27 23.41
N PRO A 295 -18.26 -7.07 24.65
CA PRO A 295 -17.55 -7.45 25.86
C PRO A 295 -17.16 -8.93 25.96
N ARG A 296 -17.94 -9.85 25.38
CA ARG A 296 -17.60 -11.28 25.39
C ARG A 296 -16.45 -11.58 24.45
N THR A 297 -16.42 -10.94 23.28
CA THR A 297 -15.31 -11.04 22.34
C THR A 297 -14.03 -10.44 22.95
N LEU A 298 -14.12 -9.25 23.55
CA LEU A 298 -12.97 -8.59 24.20
C LEU A 298 -12.40 -9.40 25.36
N ALA A 299 -13.23 -10.13 26.11
CA ALA A 299 -12.76 -10.97 27.21
C ALA A 299 -11.87 -12.15 26.76
N GLN A 300 -11.82 -12.50 25.47
CA GLN A 300 -11.05 -13.65 24.97
C GLN A 300 -9.55 -13.39 24.81
N ALA A 301 -9.10 -12.15 24.95
CA ALA A 301 -7.69 -11.77 24.87
C ALA A 301 -7.36 -10.66 25.87
N PRO A 302 -6.14 -10.63 26.44
CA PRO A 302 -5.66 -9.49 27.20
C PRO A 302 -5.61 -8.19 26.41
N ALA A 303 -5.35 -8.29 25.11
CA ALA A 303 -5.26 -7.16 24.20
C ALA A 303 -5.72 -7.51 22.78
N CYS A 304 -6.32 -6.54 22.10
CA CYS A 304 -6.60 -6.61 20.68
C CYS A 304 -6.56 -5.23 20.02
N VAL A 305 -6.33 -5.22 18.71
CA VAL A 305 -6.50 -4.05 17.84
C VAL A 305 -7.33 -4.45 16.63
N ALA A 306 -8.33 -3.64 16.28
CA ALA A 306 -9.12 -3.75 15.08
C ALA A 306 -9.08 -2.43 14.32
N ALA A 307 -8.79 -2.48 13.03
CA ALA A 307 -8.64 -1.29 12.19
C ALA A 307 -9.32 -1.47 10.83
N VAL A 308 -9.93 -0.38 10.36
CA VAL A 308 -10.42 -0.24 8.99
C VAL A 308 -9.46 0.68 8.24
N THR A 309 -9.13 0.30 7.02
CA THR A 309 -8.17 0.96 6.16
C THR A 309 -8.81 1.31 4.83
N PHE A 310 -8.34 2.38 4.20
CA PHE A 310 -8.73 2.77 2.85
C PHE A 310 -7.48 3.14 2.08
N ARG A 311 -7.18 2.37 1.03
CA ARG A 311 -6.03 2.58 0.14
C ARG A 311 -4.70 2.78 0.89
N GLY A 312 -4.46 1.92 1.87
CA GLY A 312 -3.19 1.88 2.63
C GLY A 312 -3.19 2.71 3.89
N GLU A 313 -4.17 3.60 4.06
CA GLU A 313 -4.26 4.48 5.22
C GLU A 313 -5.28 3.95 6.23
N VAL A 314 -4.96 4.07 7.53
CA VAL A 314 -5.87 3.72 8.62
C VAL A 314 -6.91 4.83 8.76
N VAL A 315 -8.20 4.49 8.58
CA VAL A 315 -9.30 5.47 8.66
C VAL A 315 -10.11 5.33 9.95
N ALA A 316 -10.07 4.16 10.60
CA ALA A 316 -10.63 3.96 11.93
C ALA A 316 -9.85 2.86 12.64
N VAL A 317 -9.66 3.01 13.95
CA VAL A 317 -8.97 2.02 14.78
C VAL A 317 -9.59 1.97 16.16
N GLN A 318 -9.66 0.76 16.72
CA GLN A 318 -10.04 0.52 18.11
C GLN A 318 -9.05 -0.47 18.70
N ALA A 319 -8.33 -0.03 19.71
CA ALA A 319 -7.44 -0.85 20.52
C ALA A 319 -8.07 -1.08 21.90
N HIS A 320 -7.83 -2.25 22.48
CA HIS A 320 -8.35 -2.61 23.79
C HIS A 320 -7.34 -3.42 24.58
N GLY A 321 -7.28 -3.19 25.88
CA GLY A 321 -6.59 -4.05 26.83
C GLY A 321 -5.09 -3.76 26.97
N ARG A 322 -4.39 -4.67 27.64
CA ARG A 322 -2.99 -4.52 28.07
C ARG A 322 -2.14 -5.62 27.42
N PRO A 323 -1.25 -5.29 26.47
CA PRO A 323 -0.62 -6.28 25.60
C PRO A 323 0.40 -7.17 26.31
N ARG A 324 0.80 -6.82 27.54
CA ARG A 324 1.72 -7.57 28.41
C ARG A 324 1.17 -7.81 29.82
N LEU A 325 -0.13 -7.52 30.05
CA LEU A 325 -0.75 -7.51 31.38
C LEU A 325 -0.03 -6.63 32.43
N ASP A 326 0.76 -5.66 31.96
CA ASP A 326 1.35 -4.58 32.75
C ASP A 326 0.47 -3.32 32.67
N ASP A 327 1.00 -2.15 33.03
CA ASP A 327 0.26 -0.87 32.95
C ASP A 327 0.24 -0.22 31.55
N SER A 328 0.86 -0.85 30.55
CA SER A 328 0.85 -0.33 29.18
C SER A 328 -0.48 -0.64 28.49
N GLU A 329 -1.05 0.35 27.81
CA GLU A 329 -2.26 0.15 27.01
C GLU A 329 -1.92 -0.27 25.57
N THR A 330 -2.82 -1.04 24.97
CA THR A 330 -2.73 -1.40 23.55
C THR A 330 -3.03 -0.18 22.70
N THR A 331 -2.24 0.04 21.66
CA THR A 331 -2.38 1.14 20.70
C THR A 331 -2.41 0.61 19.26
N ALA A 332 -2.67 1.50 18.30
CA ALA A 332 -2.55 1.17 16.88
C ALA A 332 -1.11 0.77 16.45
N ARG A 333 -0.11 1.17 17.24
CA ARG A 333 1.32 0.88 17.02
C ARG A 333 1.80 -0.38 17.74
N THR A 334 0.94 -1.01 18.56
CA THR A 334 1.30 -2.27 19.22
C THR A 334 1.51 -3.33 18.16
N VAL A 335 2.68 -3.97 18.21
CA VAL A 335 3.11 -4.99 17.26
C VAL A 335 2.66 -6.36 17.77
N PHE A 336 2.00 -7.12 16.91
CA PHE A 336 1.56 -8.49 17.19
C PHE A 336 2.26 -9.47 16.26
N ARG A 337 2.39 -10.72 16.69
CA ARG A 337 2.75 -11.81 15.79
C ARG A 337 1.60 -12.08 14.82
N ILE A 338 1.87 -12.05 13.52
CA ILE A 338 0.85 -12.16 12.47
C ILE A 338 0.66 -13.59 11.94
N ALA A 339 1.40 -14.56 12.48
CA ALA A 339 1.20 -15.98 12.22
C ALA A 339 1.11 -16.26 10.70
N SER A 340 0.14 -17.05 10.26
CA SER A 340 0.00 -17.50 8.88
C SER A 340 -0.24 -16.40 7.83
N MET A 341 -0.53 -15.15 8.22
CA MET A 341 -0.52 -14.03 7.26
C MET A 341 0.85 -13.85 6.59
N THR A 342 1.92 -14.31 7.26
CA THR A 342 3.31 -14.40 6.75
C THR A 342 3.42 -15.12 5.40
N LYS A 343 2.56 -16.12 5.12
CA LYS A 343 2.61 -16.88 3.86
C LYS A 343 2.46 -16.01 2.62
N SER A 344 1.69 -14.92 2.73
CA SER A 344 1.53 -13.96 1.63
C SER A 344 2.85 -13.26 1.27
N PHE A 345 3.70 -12.93 2.25
CA PHE A 345 5.02 -12.32 2.04
C PHE A 345 6.01 -13.31 1.41
N LEU A 346 5.98 -14.58 1.84
CA LEU A 346 6.76 -15.65 1.22
C LEU A 346 6.35 -15.85 -0.24
N ALA A 347 5.05 -15.92 -0.52
CA ALA A 347 4.51 -16.07 -1.88
C ALA A 347 4.94 -14.90 -2.78
N ALA A 348 4.84 -13.66 -2.31
CA ALA A 348 5.30 -12.48 -3.03
C ALA A 348 6.80 -12.53 -3.32
N THR A 349 7.62 -13.00 -2.37
CA THR A 349 9.06 -13.16 -2.56
C THR A 349 9.39 -14.22 -3.61
N ALA A 350 8.71 -15.37 -3.59
CA ALA A 350 8.87 -16.42 -4.61
C ALA A 350 8.48 -15.90 -6.01
N LEU A 351 7.42 -15.10 -6.10
CA LEU A 351 6.96 -14.49 -7.34
C LEU A 351 7.90 -13.39 -7.85
N SER A 352 8.52 -12.61 -6.96
CA SER A 352 9.56 -11.63 -7.32
C SER A 352 10.76 -12.32 -7.97
N LEU A 353 11.22 -13.42 -7.36
CA LEU A 353 12.30 -14.24 -7.94
C LEU A 353 11.88 -14.88 -9.28
N ARG A 354 10.61 -15.22 -9.45
CA ARG A 354 10.09 -15.72 -10.73
C ARG A 354 10.11 -14.65 -11.80
N ASP A 355 9.69 -13.43 -11.48
CA ASP A 355 9.67 -12.31 -12.43
C ASP A 355 11.10 -11.96 -12.90
N ASP A 356 12.10 -12.13 -12.03
CA ASP A 356 13.53 -12.01 -12.36
C ASP A 356 14.10 -13.23 -13.14
N GLY A 357 13.30 -14.28 -13.37
CA GLY A 357 13.77 -15.53 -13.97
C GLY A 357 14.72 -16.36 -13.09
N LEU A 358 14.77 -16.05 -11.78
CA LEU A 358 15.57 -16.78 -10.81
C LEU A 358 14.86 -18.04 -10.29
N LEU A 359 13.54 -18.08 -10.25
CA LEU A 359 12.77 -19.25 -9.80
C LEU A 359 11.67 -19.58 -10.81
N ASP A 360 11.51 -20.86 -11.19
CA ASP A 360 10.35 -21.30 -11.96
C ASP A 360 9.39 -22.04 -11.01
N LEU A 361 8.16 -21.53 -10.85
CA LEU A 361 7.19 -22.17 -9.96
C LEU A 361 6.68 -23.52 -10.51
N SER A 362 6.86 -23.78 -11.80
CA SER A 362 6.53 -25.07 -12.42
C SER A 362 7.65 -26.11 -12.26
N ASP A 363 8.81 -25.73 -11.71
CA ASP A 363 9.86 -26.71 -11.41
C ASP A 363 9.36 -27.72 -10.36
N PRO A 364 9.67 -29.02 -10.52
CA PRO A 364 9.42 -30.03 -9.49
C PRO A 364 10.14 -29.66 -8.20
N ALA A 365 9.43 -29.71 -7.07
CA ALA A 365 9.98 -29.35 -5.76
C ALA A 365 11.17 -30.23 -5.36
N ALA A 366 11.20 -31.49 -5.81
CA ALA A 366 12.33 -32.41 -5.60
C ALA A 366 13.68 -31.88 -6.13
N ARG A 367 13.67 -30.90 -7.04
CA ARG A 367 14.89 -30.21 -7.49
C ARG A 367 15.58 -29.41 -6.39
N PHE A 368 14.81 -28.90 -5.43
CA PHE A 368 15.29 -27.97 -4.40
C PHE A 368 15.26 -28.56 -2.99
N ILE A 369 14.43 -29.58 -2.75
CA ILE A 369 14.25 -30.18 -1.43
C ILE A 369 14.72 -31.64 -1.45
N PRO A 370 15.96 -31.92 -0.98
CA PRO A 370 16.47 -33.28 -0.88
C PRO A 370 15.56 -34.19 -0.05
N GLY A 371 15.35 -35.42 -0.52
CA GLY A 371 14.58 -36.45 0.19
C GLY A 371 13.06 -36.40 0.01
N ILE A 372 12.51 -35.31 -0.51
CA ILE A 372 11.04 -35.17 -0.68
C ILE A 372 10.45 -36.17 -1.68
N ASP A 373 11.27 -36.69 -2.60
CA ASP A 373 10.93 -37.74 -3.56
C ASP A 373 10.59 -39.09 -2.91
N ARG A 374 10.96 -39.28 -1.63
CA ARG A 374 10.57 -40.43 -0.82
C ARG A 374 9.13 -40.35 -0.33
N ALA A 375 8.51 -39.17 -0.38
CA ALA A 375 7.12 -39.02 -0.02
C ALA A 375 6.23 -39.79 -1.00
N SER A 376 5.23 -40.51 -0.49
CA SER A 376 4.38 -41.36 -1.33
C SER A 376 3.00 -41.63 -0.74
N MET A 377 2.07 -42.03 -1.62
CA MET A 377 0.78 -42.58 -1.22
C MET A 377 0.96 -44.01 -0.64
N PRO A 378 0.38 -44.33 0.54
CA PRO A 378 0.59 -45.63 1.19
C PRO A 378 0.25 -46.86 0.34
N ASP A 379 -0.86 -46.79 -0.41
CA ASP A 379 -1.41 -47.96 -1.10
C ASP A 379 -0.90 -48.14 -2.53
N THR A 380 -0.50 -47.06 -3.19
CA THR A 380 -0.08 -47.09 -4.60
C THR A 380 1.42 -46.94 -4.80
N ARG A 381 2.14 -46.44 -3.78
CA ARG A 381 3.53 -45.97 -3.87
C ARG A 381 3.74 -44.97 -5.00
N THR A 382 2.69 -44.26 -5.41
CA THR A 382 2.84 -43.10 -6.29
C THR A 382 3.71 -42.09 -5.54
N GLY A 383 4.87 -41.77 -6.11
CA GLY A 383 5.84 -40.86 -5.53
C GLY A 383 5.40 -39.40 -5.62
N PHE A 384 6.15 -38.54 -4.95
CA PHE A 384 5.92 -37.11 -4.94
C PHE A 384 6.51 -36.42 -6.18
N ASP A 385 5.66 -35.78 -6.98
CA ASP A 385 6.02 -35.02 -8.18
C ASP A 385 5.51 -33.57 -8.16
N ALA A 386 5.08 -33.07 -7.00
CA ALA A 386 4.55 -31.73 -6.87
C ALA A 386 5.57 -30.64 -7.24
N THR A 387 5.08 -29.58 -7.85
CA THR A 387 5.80 -28.36 -8.20
C THR A 387 5.86 -27.35 -7.05
N LEU A 388 6.70 -26.33 -7.16
CA LEU A 388 6.71 -25.21 -6.20
C LEU A 388 5.36 -24.45 -6.18
N GLU A 389 4.69 -24.35 -7.32
CA GLU A 389 3.35 -23.76 -7.42
C GLU A 389 2.33 -24.53 -6.57
N GLU A 390 2.34 -25.86 -6.68
CA GLU A 390 1.40 -26.72 -5.95
C GLU A 390 1.64 -26.72 -4.44
N LEU A 391 2.88 -26.50 -4.01
CA LEU A 391 3.20 -26.21 -2.61
C LEU A 391 2.62 -24.84 -2.19
N LEU A 392 2.88 -23.78 -2.96
CA LEU A 392 2.38 -22.43 -2.66
C LEU A 392 0.86 -22.32 -2.61
N SER A 393 0.16 -23.11 -3.42
CA SER A 393 -1.31 -23.07 -3.52
C SER A 393 -2.01 -24.17 -2.71
N ASN A 394 -1.33 -24.86 -1.79
CA ASN A 394 -1.90 -25.88 -0.92
C ASN A 394 -2.62 -27.01 -1.69
N ARG A 395 -1.96 -27.55 -2.74
CA ARG A 395 -2.45 -28.71 -3.49
C ARG A 395 -1.36 -29.74 -3.78
N SER A 396 -0.29 -29.78 -2.97
CA SER A 396 0.85 -30.70 -3.17
C SER A 396 0.56 -32.16 -2.79
N GLY A 397 -0.58 -32.44 -2.14
CA GLY A 397 -0.92 -33.77 -1.63
C GLY A 397 -0.29 -34.12 -0.27
N LEU A 398 0.52 -33.22 0.30
CA LEU A 398 0.97 -33.32 1.69
C LEU A 398 -0.25 -33.19 2.62
N ALA A 399 -0.30 -34.04 3.65
CA ALA A 399 -1.39 -34.06 4.60
C ALA A 399 -1.50 -32.74 5.38
N GLU A 400 -2.73 -32.43 5.82
CA GLU A 400 -2.95 -31.33 6.74
C GLU A 400 -2.18 -31.54 8.03
N ASP A 401 -1.38 -30.54 8.40
CA ASP A 401 -0.37 -30.64 9.45
C ASP A 401 -0.61 -29.64 10.58
N ASN A 402 -1.80 -29.05 10.68
CA ASN A 402 -2.17 -28.20 11.81
C ASN A 402 -2.67 -29.08 12.99
N PRO A 403 -2.15 -28.96 14.23
CA PRO A 403 -1.17 -28.00 14.73
C PRO A 403 0.29 -28.48 14.73
N TRP A 404 0.61 -29.66 14.19
CA TRP A 404 1.99 -30.16 14.16
C TRP A 404 2.99 -29.13 13.57
N GLY A 405 2.64 -28.46 12.47
CA GLY A 405 3.49 -27.45 11.84
C GLY A 405 3.69 -26.20 12.71
N ASP A 406 2.70 -25.83 13.53
CA ASP A 406 2.80 -24.68 14.43
C ASP A 406 3.80 -24.97 15.57
N ASP A 407 3.79 -26.20 16.10
CA ASP A 407 4.75 -26.66 17.11
C ASP A 407 6.19 -26.75 16.56
N HIS A 408 6.34 -26.95 15.25
CA HIS A 408 7.64 -27.09 14.56
C HIS A 408 8.12 -25.81 13.86
N LEU A 409 7.44 -24.68 14.05
CA LEU A 409 7.93 -23.36 13.62
C LEU A 409 9.40 -23.10 14.01
N PRO A 410 9.79 -23.22 15.29
CA PRO A 410 11.16 -22.97 15.73
C PRO A 410 12.13 -24.14 15.46
N ALA A 411 11.67 -25.24 14.85
CA ALA A 411 12.49 -26.44 14.69
C ALA A 411 13.75 -26.17 13.88
N PRO A 412 14.92 -26.73 14.24
CA PRO A 412 16.13 -26.61 13.44
C PRO A 412 15.94 -27.18 12.03
N ARG A 413 16.57 -26.56 11.02
CA ARG A 413 16.50 -27.00 9.61
C ARG A 413 16.90 -28.48 9.42
N GLY A 414 17.87 -28.96 10.18
CA GLY A 414 18.32 -30.36 10.12
C GLY A 414 17.29 -31.36 10.64
N GLU A 415 16.45 -30.96 11.61
CA GLU A 415 15.37 -31.80 12.14
C GLU A 415 14.29 -32.01 11.08
N ILE A 416 13.81 -30.92 10.48
CA ILE A 416 12.81 -30.99 9.40
C ILE A 416 13.35 -31.71 8.17
N ALA A 417 14.63 -31.52 7.82
CA ALA A 417 15.26 -32.31 6.76
C ALA A 417 15.26 -33.81 7.07
N GLY A 418 15.52 -34.20 8.32
CA GLY A 418 15.41 -35.60 8.77
C GLY A 418 14.01 -36.16 8.59
N VAL A 419 12.97 -35.42 9.00
CA VAL A 419 11.56 -35.80 8.82
C VAL A 419 11.22 -36.03 7.34
N ILE A 420 11.71 -35.16 6.44
CA ILE A 420 11.51 -35.31 5.00
C ILE A 420 12.25 -36.55 4.48
N GLU A 421 13.48 -36.79 4.93
CA GLU A 421 14.30 -37.94 4.51
C GLU A 421 13.72 -39.29 4.97
N GLU A 422 13.01 -39.34 6.10
CA GLU A 422 12.29 -40.54 6.55
C GLU A 422 11.16 -40.96 5.58
N GLY A 423 10.66 -39.99 4.80
CA GLY A 423 9.58 -40.17 3.83
C GLY A 423 8.24 -39.72 4.40
N LEU A 424 7.57 -38.80 3.71
CA LEU A 424 6.26 -38.29 4.09
C LEU A 424 5.13 -39.15 3.51
N THR A 425 3.98 -39.15 4.19
CA THR A 425 2.77 -39.81 3.68
C THR A 425 1.88 -38.79 2.99
N LEU A 426 1.55 -39.05 1.71
CA LEU A 426 0.60 -38.24 0.96
C LEU A 426 -0.83 -38.65 1.28
N SER A 427 -1.75 -37.68 1.28
CA SER A 427 -3.19 -37.90 1.48
C SER A 427 -4.03 -37.56 0.25
N ALA A 428 -3.42 -36.96 -0.77
CA ALA A 428 -3.99 -36.77 -2.10
C ALA A 428 -2.88 -36.85 -3.17
N TYR A 429 -3.29 -36.99 -4.43
CA TYR A 429 -2.35 -36.84 -5.53
C TYR A 429 -1.98 -35.35 -5.68
N PRO A 430 -0.71 -35.03 -5.98
CA PRO A 430 -0.30 -33.65 -6.28
C PRO A 430 -1.18 -33.02 -7.37
N GLY A 431 -1.54 -31.75 -7.17
CA GLY A 431 -2.34 -30.95 -8.08
C GLY A 431 -3.86 -31.14 -7.98
N THR A 432 -4.38 -32.12 -7.22
CA THR A 432 -5.80 -32.50 -7.34
C THR A 432 -6.75 -31.89 -6.31
N THR A 433 -6.29 -31.67 -5.07
CA THR A 433 -7.17 -31.35 -3.94
C THR A 433 -6.55 -30.27 -3.06
N TYR A 434 -7.39 -29.37 -2.52
CA TYR A 434 -6.97 -28.44 -1.48
C TYR A 434 -6.64 -29.17 -0.18
N GLN A 435 -5.43 -28.96 0.34
CA GLN A 435 -4.98 -29.45 1.63
C GLN A 435 -4.01 -28.43 2.22
N TYR A 436 -4.40 -27.82 3.34
CA TYR A 436 -3.57 -26.82 4.00
C TYR A 436 -2.36 -27.49 4.64
N SER A 437 -1.14 -27.15 4.22
CA SER A 437 0.10 -27.69 4.79
C SER A 437 1.11 -26.59 5.06
N ASN A 438 1.39 -26.35 6.35
CA ASN A 438 2.46 -25.47 6.80
C ASN A 438 3.82 -25.99 6.31
N LEU A 439 4.08 -27.29 6.44
CA LEU A 439 5.28 -27.92 5.93
C LEU A 439 5.42 -27.68 4.43
N GLY A 440 4.38 -27.97 3.64
CA GLY A 440 4.38 -27.80 2.19
C GLY A 440 4.74 -26.37 1.76
N VAL A 441 4.05 -25.36 2.29
CA VAL A 441 4.35 -23.96 1.95
C VAL A 441 5.76 -23.57 2.41
N SER A 442 6.23 -24.05 3.56
CA SER A 442 7.59 -23.74 4.07
C SER A 442 8.71 -24.27 3.16
N LEU A 443 8.46 -25.35 2.41
CA LEU A 443 9.43 -25.90 1.45
C LEU A 443 9.70 -24.95 0.29
N VAL A 444 8.80 -24.00 0.00
CA VAL A 444 9.05 -22.93 -0.96
C VAL A 444 10.11 -21.97 -0.42
N GLY A 445 10.09 -21.69 0.89
CA GLY A 445 11.18 -20.98 1.56
C GLY A 445 12.51 -21.71 1.41
N ARG A 446 12.52 -23.03 1.57
CA ARG A 446 13.73 -23.85 1.32
C ARG A 446 14.21 -23.76 -0.14
N ALA A 447 13.29 -23.70 -1.11
CA ALA A 447 13.65 -23.49 -2.50
C ALA A 447 14.27 -22.11 -2.76
N ILE A 448 13.75 -21.06 -2.11
CA ILE A 448 14.35 -19.71 -2.14
C ILE A 448 15.77 -19.75 -1.57
N GLU A 449 15.99 -20.36 -0.41
CA GLU A 449 17.31 -20.47 0.20
C GLU A 449 18.28 -21.27 -0.69
N ALA A 450 17.82 -22.40 -1.26
CA ALA A 450 18.61 -23.20 -2.18
C ALA A 450 19.03 -22.42 -3.43
N ARG A 451 18.17 -21.52 -3.91
CA ARG A 451 18.42 -20.72 -5.11
C ARG A 451 19.26 -19.47 -4.86
N THR A 452 19.05 -18.81 -3.73
CA THR A 452 19.69 -17.52 -3.40
C THR A 452 20.94 -17.67 -2.54
N HIS A 453 21.12 -18.84 -1.91
CA HIS A 453 22.15 -19.08 -0.89
C HIS A 453 22.07 -18.15 0.32
N ARG A 454 20.89 -17.58 0.58
CA ARG A 454 20.63 -16.65 1.67
C ARG A 454 19.45 -17.12 2.52
N PRO A 455 19.40 -16.75 3.82
CA PRO A 455 18.22 -16.97 4.65
C PRO A 455 16.96 -16.36 4.02
N VAL A 456 15.86 -17.11 4.01
CA VAL A 456 14.61 -16.69 3.35
C VAL A 456 14.04 -15.39 3.94
N ASP A 457 14.21 -15.16 5.23
CA ASP A 457 13.78 -13.95 5.93
C ASP A 457 14.54 -12.70 5.49
N GLU A 458 15.85 -12.81 5.22
CA GLU A 458 16.62 -11.71 4.61
C GLU A 458 16.15 -11.40 3.18
N VAL A 459 15.82 -12.43 2.40
CA VAL A 459 15.32 -12.26 1.03
C VAL A 459 13.93 -11.61 1.02
N ILE A 460 13.05 -12.00 1.97
CA ILE A 460 11.75 -11.34 2.19
C ILE A 460 11.97 -9.87 2.55
N ALA A 461 12.87 -9.57 3.49
CA ALA A 461 13.14 -8.21 3.92
C ALA A 461 13.63 -7.33 2.77
N GLU A 462 14.64 -7.80 2.01
CA GLU A 462 15.22 -7.05 0.90
C GLU A 462 14.24 -6.82 -0.25
N ARG A 463 13.49 -7.85 -0.65
CA ARG A 463 12.66 -7.79 -1.86
C ARG A 463 11.28 -7.21 -1.62
N ILE A 464 10.76 -7.36 -0.40
CA ILE A 464 9.37 -7.02 -0.09
C ILE A 464 9.27 -5.95 1.00
N LEU A 465 9.86 -6.19 2.18
CA LEU A 465 9.61 -5.30 3.34
C LEU A 465 10.26 -3.93 3.16
N ASN A 466 11.55 -3.89 2.82
CA ASN A 466 12.32 -2.64 2.70
C ASN A 466 11.80 -1.75 1.54
N PRO A 467 11.53 -2.28 0.32
CA PRO A 467 11.04 -1.45 -0.78
C PRO A 467 9.64 -0.88 -0.52
N LEU A 468 8.80 -1.59 0.24
CA LEU A 468 7.47 -1.11 0.63
C LEU A 468 7.48 -0.25 1.90
N GLY A 469 8.64 -0.09 2.55
CA GLY A 469 8.77 0.69 3.78
C GLY A 469 8.05 0.08 5.00
N LEU A 470 7.95 -1.26 5.06
CA LEU A 470 7.30 -1.99 6.16
C LEU A 470 8.25 -2.13 7.36
N SER A 471 8.59 -1.01 8.00
CA SER A 471 9.65 -0.91 9.01
C SER A 471 9.29 -1.59 10.35
N MET A 472 7.99 -1.77 10.61
CA MET A 472 7.46 -2.43 11.79
C MET A 472 7.13 -3.90 11.53
N THR A 473 7.49 -4.44 10.36
CA THR A 473 7.32 -5.85 10.00
C THR A 473 8.66 -6.58 10.09
N ARG A 474 8.81 -7.52 11.03
CA ARG A 474 10.09 -8.22 11.24
C ARG A 474 9.89 -9.70 11.57
N PRO A 475 10.84 -10.59 11.23
CA PRO A 475 10.70 -12.03 11.47
C PRO A 475 10.88 -12.44 12.93
N LYS A 476 11.41 -11.55 13.79
CA LYS A 476 11.71 -11.87 15.19
C LYS A 476 11.54 -10.67 16.09
N ALA A 477 11.07 -10.93 17.32
CA ALA A 477 10.96 -9.93 18.38
C ALA A 477 12.32 -9.25 18.69
N SER A 478 13.43 -10.00 18.63
CA SER A 478 14.78 -9.49 18.92
C SER A 478 15.33 -8.50 17.88
N LEU A 479 14.67 -8.35 16.73
CA LEU A 479 15.05 -7.41 15.68
C LEU A 479 14.38 -6.04 15.84
N TYR A 480 13.51 -5.86 16.82
CA TYR A 480 12.90 -4.56 17.12
C TYR A 480 13.80 -3.73 18.03
N PRO A 481 13.81 -2.39 17.87
CA PRO A 481 14.48 -1.48 18.80
C PRO A 481 14.00 -1.68 20.24
N GLU A 482 14.88 -1.43 21.20
CA GLU A 482 14.52 -1.42 22.61
C GLU A 482 13.39 -0.40 22.86
N GLY A 483 12.40 -0.78 23.68
CA GLY A 483 11.22 0.05 23.94
C GLY A 483 10.07 -0.09 22.93
N THR A 484 10.23 -0.89 21.87
CA THR A 484 9.11 -1.18 20.96
C THR A 484 7.95 -1.87 21.69
N ASP A 485 6.73 -1.41 21.44
CA ASP A 485 5.50 -1.94 22.03
C ASP A 485 5.11 -3.30 21.41
N LEU A 486 5.79 -4.37 21.83
CA LEU A 486 5.52 -5.75 21.41
C LEU A 486 4.48 -6.42 22.33
N ALA A 487 3.44 -7.01 21.75
CA ALA A 487 2.47 -7.80 22.49
C ALA A 487 3.05 -9.17 22.91
N ALA A 488 2.87 -9.54 24.16
CA ALA A 488 3.14 -10.90 24.65
C ALA A 488 1.93 -11.78 24.37
N GLY A 489 2.17 -13.06 24.06
CA GLY A 489 1.11 -14.02 23.75
C GLY A 489 0.54 -14.71 24.97
N TYR A 490 -0.77 -14.92 25.01
CA TYR A 490 -1.46 -15.56 26.14
C TYR A 490 -2.48 -16.59 25.69
N ARG A 491 -2.61 -17.66 26.46
CA ARG A 491 -3.63 -18.69 26.24
C ARG A 491 -4.63 -18.73 27.39
N THR A 492 -5.88 -18.98 27.07
CA THR A 492 -6.96 -19.24 28.03
C THR A 492 -7.60 -20.60 27.75
N VAL A 493 -8.11 -21.25 28.80
CA VAL A 493 -8.88 -22.51 28.70
C VAL A 493 -10.26 -22.39 29.37
N ASP A 494 -10.54 -21.24 29.97
CA ASP A 494 -11.74 -20.90 30.74
C ASP A 494 -12.47 -19.69 30.14
N SER A 495 -12.36 -19.52 28.81
CA SER A 495 -13.04 -18.46 28.06
C SER A 495 -12.68 -17.03 28.50
N GLY A 496 -11.43 -16.83 28.93
CA GLY A 496 -10.89 -15.52 29.28
C GLY A 496 -10.96 -15.17 30.76
N GLU A 497 -11.36 -16.09 31.64
CA GLU A 497 -11.29 -15.87 33.09
C GLU A 497 -9.83 -15.82 33.57
N THR A 498 -8.96 -16.65 33.00
CA THR A 498 -7.52 -16.64 33.27
C THR A 498 -6.68 -16.75 32.00
N PHE A 499 -5.47 -16.17 32.07
CA PHE A 499 -4.51 -16.14 30.97
C PHE A 499 -3.14 -16.68 31.41
N THR A 500 -2.60 -17.60 30.62
CA THR A 500 -1.25 -18.15 30.80
C THR A 500 -0.34 -17.66 29.68
N ALA A 501 0.74 -16.98 30.05
CA ALA A 501 1.73 -16.48 29.10
C ALA A 501 2.34 -17.62 28.27
N GLN A 502 2.51 -17.37 26.97
CA GLN A 502 3.14 -18.28 26.03
C GLN A 502 4.58 -17.85 25.77
N PRO A 503 5.53 -18.79 25.57
CA PRO A 503 6.91 -18.45 25.27
C PRO A 503 7.01 -17.74 23.91
N VAL A 504 7.91 -16.76 23.83
CA VAL A 504 8.33 -16.20 22.55
C VAL A 504 9.29 -17.20 21.90
N LEU A 505 8.84 -17.84 20.83
CA LEU A 505 9.63 -18.80 20.07
C LEU A 505 10.44 -18.08 18.98
N ASP A 506 11.69 -18.50 18.82
CA ASP A 506 12.62 -17.97 17.82
C ASP A 506 12.35 -18.57 16.43
N ALA A 507 12.95 -17.99 15.38
CA ALA A 507 12.73 -18.47 14.02
C ALA A 507 13.41 -19.79 13.70
N GLY A 508 12.64 -20.75 13.21
CA GLY A 508 13.15 -22.05 12.76
C GLY A 508 12.93 -22.33 11.27
N ALA A 509 12.88 -23.61 10.93
CA ALA A 509 12.78 -24.11 9.58
C ALA A 509 11.45 -23.74 8.89
N LEU A 510 10.36 -23.69 9.65
CA LEU A 510 9.02 -23.35 9.15
C LEU A 510 8.71 -21.85 9.33
N GLY A 511 9.66 -21.06 9.81
CA GLY A 511 9.41 -19.68 10.22
C GLY A 511 8.84 -18.74 9.15
N CYS A 512 9.27 -18.96 7.91
CA CYS A 512 8.81 -18.23 6.73
C CYS A 512 7.31 -18.38 6.41
N ILE A 513 6.55 -19.18 7.19
CA ILE A 513 5.10 -19.30 7.05
C ILE A 513 4.31 -18.81 8.27
N GLY A 514 4.95 -18.30 9.33
CA GLY A 514 4.27 -18.05 10.61
C GLY A 514 4.92 -17.06 11.59
N GLU A 515 6.07 -16.48 11.30
CA GLU A 515 6.85 -15.77 12.33
C GLU A 515 6.91 -14.25 12.23
N LEU A 516 6.41 -13.65 11.15
CA LEU A 516 6.41 -12.19 11.09
C LEU A 516 5.61 -11.60 12.25
N TYR A 517 6.13 -10.50 12.76
CA TYR A 517 5.48 -9.55 13.63
C TYR A 517 5.18 -8.30 12.80
N SER A 518 4.07 -7.61 13.09
CA SER A 518 3.68 -6.39 12.38
C SER A 518 2.75 -5.53 13.23
N ASP A 519 2.62 -4.26 12.84
CA ASP A 519 1.56 -3.37 13.32
C ASP A 519 0.43 -3.22 12.26
N VAL A 520 -0.56 -2.39 12.58
CA VAL A 520 -1.70 -2.11 11.70
C VAL A 520 -1.27 -1.34 10.44
N ALA A 521 -0.34 -0.39 10.56
CA ALA A 521 0.03 0.51 9.47
C ALA A 521 0.77 -0.23 8.34
N ASP A 522 1.68 -1.14 8.70
CA ASP A 522 2.38 -1.98 7.73
C ASP A 522 1.42 -2.95 7.04
N LEU A 523 0.47 -3.55 7.78
CA LEU A 523 -0.53 -4.42 7.19
C LEU A 523 -1.52 -3.66 6.29
N ALA A 524 -1.86 -2.41 6.62
CA ALA A 524 -2.64 -1.54 5.76
C ALA A 524 -1.92 -1.31 4.42
N THR A 525 -0.62 -0.98 4.49
CA THR A 525 0.25 -0.82 3.33
C THR A 525 0.34 -2.10 2.51
N TRP A 526 0.53 -3.27 3.16
CA TRP A 526 0.57 -4.57 2.50
C TRP A 526 -0.72 -4.94 1.76
N MET A 527 -1.87 -4.77 2.40
CA MET A 527 -3.17 -5.01 1.77
C MET A 527 -3.40 -4.09 0.57
N HIS A 528 -3.02 -2.81 0.67
CA HIS A 528 -3.14 -1.87 -0.45
C HIS A 528 -2.16 -2.17 -1.58
N PHE A 529 -0.91 -2.53 -1.25
CA PHE A 529 0.05 -3.00 -2.23
C PHE A 529 -0.52 -4.16 -3.02
N LEU A 530 -1.12 -5.18 -2.41
CA LEU A 530 -1.75 -6.25 -3.17
C LEU A 530 -3.02 -5.77 -3.91
N GLY A 531 -3.93 -5.09 -3.23
CA GLY A 531 -5.24 -4.69 -3.74
C GLY A 531 -5.20 -3.69 -4.92
N SER A 532 -4.26 -2.74 -4.90
CA SER A 532 -4.10 -1.72 -5.94
C SER A 532 -3.71 -2.28 -7.31
N ALA A 533 -3.35 -3.56 -7.39
CA ALA A 533 -3.16 -4.24 -8.66
C ALA A 533 -4.43 -4.22 -9.52
N PHE A 534 -5.62 -4.02 -8.94
CA PHE A 534 -6.89 -3.93 -9.66
C PHE A 534 -7.40 -2.49 -9.86
N ASP A 535 -6.65 -1.47 -9.42
CA ASP A 535 -6.97 -0.08 -9.72
C ASP A 535 -6.68 0.23 -11.20
N ASP A 536 -7.37 1.24 -11.75
CA ASP A 536 -7.15 1.73 -13.12
C ASP A 536 -5.81 2.44 -13.29
N PHE A 537 -5.24 2.96 -12.19
CA PHE A 537 -3.96 3.65 -12.15
C PHE A 537 -2.91 2.79 -11.44
N HIS A 538 -1.78 2.57 -12.10
CA HIS A 538 -0.66 1.82 -11.55
C HIS A 538 0.29 2.75 -10.79
N ASP A 539 0.55 2.42 -9.53
CA ASP A 539 1.59 3.05 -8.74
C ASP A 539 2.97 2.52 -9.18
N PRO A 540 3.86 3.37 -9.75
CA PRO A 540 5.19 2.93 -10.19
C PRO A 540 6.03 2.33 -9.07
N ALA A 541 5.88 2.80 -7.83
CA ALA A 541 6.61 2.26 -6.68
C ALA A 541 6.16 0.82 -6.38
N HIS A 542 4.86 0.53 -6.48
CA HIS A 542 4.35 -0.83 -6.37
C HIS A 542 4.80 -1.71 -7.54
N GLU A 543 4.76 -1.19 -8.78
CA GLU A 543 5.21 -1.93 -9.97
C GLU A 543 6.70 -2.32 -9.90
N ALA A 544 7.53 -1.49 -9.27
CA ALA A 544 8.95 -1.78 -9.06
C ALA A 544 9.20 -2.96 -8.10
N VAL A 545 8.26 -3.25 -7.19
CA VAL A 545 8.35 -4.39 -6.25
C VAL A 545 7.78 -5.66 -6.86
N LEU A 546 6.52 -5.61 -7.31
CA LEU A 546 5.86 -6.67 -8.06
C LEU A 546 4.87 -6.08 -9.04
N SER A 547 4.94 -6.54 -10.30
CA SER A 547 4.01 -6.09 -11.33
C SER A 547 2.55 -6.29 -10.93
N ALA A 548 1.64 -5.42 -11.37
CA ALA A 548 0.20 -5.62 -11.18
C ALA A 548 -0.27 -6.99 -11.67
N ALA A 549 0.30 -7.49 -12.78
CA ALA A 549 -0.01 -8.82 -13.29
C ALA A 549 0.34 -9.93 -12.27
N THR A 550 1.49 -9.83 -11.62
CA THR A 550 1.93 -10.78 -10.61
C THR A 550 1.09 -10.69 -9.33
N ARG A 551 0.81 -9.48 -8.85
CA ARG A 551 -0.07 -9.24 -7.70
C ARG A 551 -1.50 -9.75 -7.95
N ARG A 552 -2.03 -9.62 -9.18
CA ARG A 552 -3.32 -10.20 -9.59
C ARG A 552 -3.28 -11.74 -9.57
N ARG A 553 -2.18 -12.35 -10.05
CA ARG A 553 -2.01 -13.81 -10.00
C ARG A 553 -1.97 -14.33 -8.57
N MET A 554 -1.32 -13.63 -7.65
CA MET A 554 -1.30 -13.99 -6.24
C MET A 554 -2.72 -14.05 -5.65
N GLN A 555 -3.59 -13.13 -6.08
CA GLN A 555 -5.00 -13.00 -5.66
C GLN A 555 -5.98 -13.77 -6.55
N THR A 556 -5.50 -14.72 -7.36
CA THR A 556 -6.32 -15.62 -8.18
C THR A 556 -6.47 -16.95 -7.46
N ALA A 557 -7.67 -17.52 -7.42
CA ALA A 557 -7.89 -18.86 -6.88
C ALA A 557 -7.23 -19.92 -7.78
N HIS A 558 -6.11 -20.49 -7.33
CA HIS A 558 -5.38 -21.56 -8.01
C HIS A 558 -5.86 -22.94 -7.55
N THR A 559 -6.38 -23.03 -6.33
CA THR A 559 -6.92 -24.26 -5.76
C THR A 559 -8.36 -24.02 -5.32
N LEU A 560 -9.29 -24.82 -5.83
CA LEU A 560 -10.70 -24.75 -5.45
C LEU A 560 -10.87 -25.11 -3.97
N MET A 561 -11.64 -24.30 -3.24
CA MET A 561 -12.09 -24.60 -1.89
C MET A 561 -13.62 -24.75 -1.89
N LEU A 562 -14.13 -25.73 -1.17
CA LEU A 562 -15.57 -25.98 -1.09
C LEU A 562 -16.22 -24.93 -0.18
N THR A 563 -17.20 -24.20 -0.71
CA THR A 563 -17.94 -23.17 0.05
C THR A 563 -18.91 -23.75 1.08
N THR A 564 -19.15 -25.07 1.04
CA THR A 564 -19.93 -25.81 2.03
C THR A 564 -19.16 -26.10 3.31
N ASP A 565 -17.84 -25.95 3.29
CA ASP A 565 -16.97 -26.33 4.39
C ASP A 565 -16.62 -25.11 5.24
N TRP A 566 -16.16 -25.34 6.47
CA TRP A 566 -15.58 -24.28 7.30
C TRP A 566 -14.33 -23.71 6.61
N PRO A 567 -14.09 -22.37 6.62
CA PRO A 567 -14.82 -21.30 7.30
C PRO A 567 -15.84 -20.57 6.41
N PHE A 568 -16.32 -21.19 5.34
CA PHE A 568 -17.27 -20.57 4.39
C PHE A 568 -18.72 -20.94 4.65
N GLU A 569 -18.97 -22.01 5.40
CA GLU A 569 -20.31 -22.47 5.74
C GLU A 569 -21.21 -21.31 6.20
N GLY A 570 -22.37 -21.18 5.54
CA GLY A 570 -23.36 -20.13 5.83
C GLY A 570 -23.10 -18.77 5.17
N LYS A 571 -21.95 -18.56 4.49
CA LYS A 571 -21.70 -17.36 3.68
C LYS A 571 -22.36 -17.47 2.31
N ASN A 572 -22.83 -16.34 1.79
CA ASN A 572 -23.39 -16.25 0.44
C ASN A 572 -22.28 -15.99 -0.59
N LEU A 573 -21.61 -17.07 -1.01
CA LEU A 573 -20.48 -17.02 -1.94
C LEU A 573 -20.83 -17.72 -3.27
N ASP A 574 -20.46 -17.09 -4.39
CA ASP A 574 -20.48 -17.70 -5.71
C ASP A 574 -19.30 -18.68 -5.91
N GLY A 575 -18.27 -18.60 -5.06
CA GLY A 575 -17.14 -19.52 -5.04
C GLY A 575 -16.05 -19.09 -4.05
N ALA A 576 -15.08 -19.97 -3.81
CA ALA A 576 -13.90 -19.68 -3.01
C ALA A 576 -12.69 -20.49 -3.50
N GLY A 577 -11.49 -20.00 -3.24
CA GLY A 577 -10.28 -20.76 -3.48
C GLY A 577 -9.05 -20.18 -2.82
N TYR A 578 -7.99 -20.97 -2.78
CA TYR A 578 -6.68 -20.57 -2.29
C TYR A 578 -5.85 -20.02 -3.44
N GLY A 579 -5.34 -18.80 -3.28
CA GLY A 579 -4.35 -18.19 -4.16
C GLY A 579 -2.93 -18.57 -3.76
N TYR A 580 -1.98 -17.66 -3.89
CA TYR A 580 -0.64 -17.87 -3.34
C TYR A 580 -0.53 -17.14 -1.99
N GLY A 581 -0.62 -17.90 -0.90
CA GLY A 581 -0.57 -17.37 0.46
C GLY A 581 -1.78 -16.50 0.87
N VAL A 582 -2.89 -16.57 0.14
CA VAL A 582 -4.15 -15.83 0.40
C VAL A 582 -5.36 -16.70 0.08
N ILE A 583 -6.48 -16.47 0.76
CA ILE A 583 -7.80 -17.00 0.42
C ILE A 583 -8.54 -15.93 -0.39
N VAL A 584 -9.24 -16.38 -1.44
CA VAL A 584 -10.03 -15.54 -2.34
C VAL A 584 -11.48 -16.00 -2.30
N GLU A 585 -12.37 -15.17 -1.75
CA GLU A 585 -13.81 -15.33 -1.81
C GLU A 585 -14.36 -14.61 -3.06
N ALA A 586 -15.33 -15.22 -3.73
CA ALA A 586 -16.25 -14.55 -4.65
C ALA A 586 -17.58 -14.35 -3.91
N ASP A 587 -17.67 -13.28 -3.12
CA ASP A 587 -18.88 -12.87 -2.41
C ASP A 587 -19.97 -12.46 -3.40
N HIS A 588 -21.20 -12.93 -3.16
CA HIS A 588 -22.32 -12.68 -4.08
C HIS A 588 -22.69 -11.20 -4.20
N ARG A 589 -22.47 -10.38 -3.16
CA ARG A 589 -22.82 -8.95 -3.11
C ARG A 589 -21.62 -8.06 -3.40
N PHE A 590 -20.45 -8.45 -2.92
CA PHE A 590 -19.23 -7.64 -2.96
C PHE A 590 -18.16 -8.19 -3.91
N GLY A 591 -18.43 -9.27 -4.65
CA GLY A 591 -17.46 -9.81 -5.59
C GLY A 591 -16.20 -10.30 -4.89
N ARG A 592 -15.01 -9.86 -5.34
CA ARG A 592 -13.75 -10.39 -4.84
C ARG A 592 -13.43 -9.86 -3.44
N ILE A 593 -13.31 -10.75 -2.47
CA ILE A 593 -12.71 -10.46 -1.16
C ILE A 593 -11.47 -11.33 -1.00
N VAL A 594 -10.34 -10.71 -0.64
CA VAL A 594 -9.08 -11.41 -0.41
C VAL A 594 -8.73 -11.33 1.06
N GLN A 595 -8.21 -12.40 1.64
CA GLN A 595 -7.93 -12.48 3.07
C GLN A 595 -6.88 -13.53 3.42
N HIS A 596 -6.36 -13.47 4.65
CA HIS A 596 -5.70 -14.60 5.29
C HIS A 596 -5.83 -14.46 6.81
N SER A 597 -6.09 -15.58 7.50
CA SER A 597 -6.07 -15.65 8.96
C SER A 597 -4.69 -16.07 9.47
N GLY A 598 -4.41 -15.76 10.72
CA GLY A 598 -3.25 -16.22 11.45
C GLY A 598 -3.66 -16.73 12.82
N GLY A 599 -3.20 -17.91 13.19
CA GLY A 599 -3.36 -18.45 14.53
C GLY A 599 -2.06 -19.14 14.92
N LEU A 600 -1.60 -18.88 16.14
CA LEU A 600 -0.53 -19.58 16.82
C LEU A 600 -0.81 -19.56 18.31
N PRO A 601 -0.24 -20.47 19.12
CA PRO A 601 -0.38 -20.41 20.57
C PRO A 601 -0.09 -18.99 21.09
N GLY A 602 -1.09 -18.35 21.69
CA GLY A 602 -0.99 -17.00 22.23
C GLY A 602 -1.26 -15.84 21.26
N TYR A 603 -1.59 -16.09 19.99
CA TYR A 603 -1.84 -15.03 19.01
C TYR A 603 -2.92 -15.43 18.01
N SER A 604 -3.76 -14.47 17.65
CA SER A 604 -4.67 -14.57 16.51
C SER A 604 -4.63 -13.28 15.71
N SER A 605 -4.74 -13.40 14.39
CA SER A 605 -4.71 -12.26 13.47
C SER A 605 -5.55 -12.56 12.24
N HIS A 606 -6.04 -11.52 11.59
CA HIS A 606 -6.75 -11.63 10.33
C HIS A 606 -6.62 -10.33 9.55
N MET A 607 -6.32 -10.45 8.27
CA MET A 607 -6.38 -9.35 7.32
C MET A 607 -7.34 -9.72 6.20
N CYS A 608 -8.19 -8.79 5.78
CA CYS A 608 -9.06 -8.95 4.63
C CYS A 608 -9.27 -7.63 3.91
N TRP A 609 -9.34 -7.65 2.59
CA TRP A 609 -9.55 -6.45 1.79
C TRP A 609 -10.43 -6.72 0.58
N HIS A 610 -11.03 -5.64 0.10
CA HIS A 610 -11.91 -5.62 -1.05
C HIS A 610 -11.26 -4.75 -2.15
N PRO A 611 -10.59 -5.37 -3.14
CA PRO A 611 -9.80 -4.66 -4.13
C PRO A 611 -10.59 -3.59 -4.89
N ALA A 612 -11.87 -3.85 -5.20
CA ALA A 612 -12.67 -2.92 -6.00
C ALA A 612 -13.02 -1.59 -5.30
N SER A 613 -12.96 -1.54 -3.96
CA SER A 613 -13.14 -0.29 -3.22
C SER A 613 -11.85 0.23 -2.56
N GLY A 614 -10.81 -0.61 -2.43
CA GLY A 614 -9.60 -0.29 -1.67
C GLY A 614 -9.81 -0.32 -0.15
N VAL A 615 -10.94 -0.81 0.35
CA VAL A 615 -11.20 -0.97 1.79
C VAL A 615 -10.51 -2.25 2.29
N GLY A 616 -9.78 -2.15 3.39
CA GLY A 616 -9.16 -3.28 4.08
C GLY A 616 -9.47 -3.27 5.57
N VAL A 617 -9.34 -4.42 6.22
CA VAL A 617 -9.53 -4.59 7.66
C VAL A 617 -8.41 -5.46 8.22
N VAL A 618 -7.88 -5.04 9.36
CA VAL A 618 -6.90 -5.78 10.16
C VAL A 618 -7.48 -5.99 11.56
N VAL A 619 -7.42 -7.22 12.06
CA VAL A 619 -7.72 -7.52 13.47
C VAL A 619 -6.61 -8.40 14.02
N MET A 620 -6.00 -8.00 15.13
CA MET A 620 -4.95 -8.75 15.81
C MET A 620 -5.26 -8.82 17.31
N ALA A 621 -4.99 -9.97 17.93
CA ALA A 621 -5.17 -10.17 19.36
C ALA A 621 -4.08 -11.11 19.89
N ASN A 622 -3.72 -10.93 21.16
CA ASN A 622 -2.70 -11.75 21.82
C ASN A 622 -3.29 -12.95 22.57
N SER A 623 -4.24 -13.63 21.91
CA SER A 623 -4.79 -14.92 22.33
C SER A 623 -5.29 -15.71 21.13
N ASP A 624 -4.98 -17.01 21.10
CA ASP A 624 -5.45 -17.97 20.09
C ASP A 624 -6.94 -18.30 20.24
N SER A 625 -7.57 -17.91 21.35
CA SER A 625 -9.01 -18.06 21.60
C SER A 625 -9.84 -16.90 21.03
N PHE A 626 -9.21 -15.80 20.60
CA PHE A 626 -9.90 -14.64 20.08
C PHE A 626 -10.29 -14.85 18.61
N GLY A 627 -11.58 -14.73 18.29
CA GLY A 627 -12.12 -14.97 16.96
C GLY A 627 -11.86 -13.85 15.93
N THR A 628 -10.59 -13.50 15.66
CA THR A 628 -10.21 -12.38 14.76
C THR A 628 -10.83 -12.48 13.37
N TRP A 629 -10.90 -13.69 12.80
CA TRP A 629 -11.47 -13.93 11.47
C TRP A 629 -12.95 -13.52 11.37
N ARG A 630 -13.72 -13.77 12.43
CA ARG A 630 -15.14 -13.41 12.51
C ARG A 630 -15.28 -11.89 12.58
N VAL A 631 -14.54 -11.26 13.50
CA VAL A 631 -14.56 -9.81 13.70
C VAL A 631 -14.15 -9.09 12.40
N ALA A 632 -13.06 -9.51 11.77
CA ALA A 632 -12.56 -8.90 10.55
C ALA A 632 -13.54 -9.06 9.37
N GLY A 633 -14.09 -10.26 9.18
CA GLY A 633 -15.05 -10.53 8.11
C GLY A 633 -16.36 -9.75 8.27
N ASP A 634 -16.91 -9.69 9.49
CA ASP A 634 -18.13 -8.95 9.81
C ASP A 634 -17.93 -7.43 9.70
N LEU A 635 -16.76 -6.95 10.12
CA LEU A 635 -16.38 -5.54 10.01
C LEU A 635 -16.25 -5.13 8.54
N LEU A 636 -15.52 -5.91 7.72
CA LEU A 636 -15.37 -5.61 6.29
C LEU A 636 -16.72 -5.56 5.59
N ARG A 637 -17.56 -6.59 5.72
CA ARG A 637 -18.89 -6.62 5.08
C ARG A 637 -19.79 -5.48 5.58
N GLY A 638 -19.76 -5.18 6.88
CA GLY A 638 -20.51 -4.07 7.46
C GLY A 638 -20.09 -2.71 6.88
N VAL A 639 -18.78 -2.46 6.76
CA VAL A 639 -18.25 -1.22 6.17
C VAL A 639 -18.57 -1.14 4.68
N LEU A 640 -18.42 -2.23 3.92
CA LEU A 640 -18.74 -2.25 2.49
C LEU A 640 -20.22 -1.97 2.23
N GLU A 641 -21.12 -2.54 3.04
CA GLU A 641 -22.57 -2.28 2.95
C GLU A 641 -22.87 -0.81 3.27
N ALA A 642 -22.38 -0.30 4.40
CA ALA A 642 -22.62 1.08 4.83
C ALA A 642 -22.01 2.13 3.88
N ALA A 643 -20.88 1.81 3.25
CA ALA A 643 -20.23 2.69 2.27
C ALA A 643 -20.83 2.57 0.85
N GLY A 644 -21.77 1.64 0.62
CA GLY A 644 -22.35 1.40 -0.70
C GLY A 644 -21.33 0.89 -1.72
N ALA A 645 -20.42 0.02 -1.29
CA ALA A 645 -19.36 -0.49 -2.14
C ALA A 645 -19.93 -1.32 -3.33
N PRO A 646 -19.39 -1.14 -4.55
CA PRO A 646 -19.72 -2.00 -5.67
C PRO A 646 -19.01 -3.36 -5.52
N SER A 647 -19.44 -4.38 -6.25
CA SER A 647 -18.71 -5.66 -6.33
C SER A 647 -17.50 -5.61 -7.28
N ALA A 648 -17.55 -4.71 -8.27
CA ALA A 648 -16.44 -4.36 -9.16
C ALA A 648 -16.70 -2.99 -9.80
N SER A 649 -15.64 -2.33 -10.26
CA SER A 649 -15.73 -1.17 -11.17
C SER A 649 -15.37 -1.65 -12.58
N VAL A 650 -16.20 -1.28 -13.57
CA VAL A 650 -16.05 -1.69 -14.96
C VAL A 650 -16.03 -0.47 -15.85
N THR A 651 -14.88 -0.20 -16.45
CA THR A 651 -14.73 0.83 -17.49
C THR A 651 -15.04 0.23 -18.85
N LEU A 652 -16.10 0.71 -19.51
CA LEU A 652 -16.51 0.22 -20.82
C LEU A 652 -15.49 0.57 -21.91
N TRP A 653 -15.36 -0.30 -22.91
CA TRP A 653 -14.72 0.12 -24.16
C TRP A 653 -15.55 1.23 -24.83
N PRO A 654 -14.92 2.23 -25.46
CA PRO A 654 -15.64 3.21 -26.27
C PRO A 654 -16.57 2.56 -27.30
N GLN A 655 -16.12 1.46 -27.92
CA GLN A 655 -16.87 0.69 -28.91
C GLN A 655 -18.08 -0.03 -28.30
N THR A 656 -18.02 -0.44 -27.04
CA THR A 656 -19.16 -1.06 -26.33
C THR A 656 -20.26 -0.02 -26.15
N LEU A 657 -19.94 1.17 -25.65
CA LEU A 657 -20.93 2.24 -25.45
C LEU A 657 -21.54 2.70 -26.78
N ASP A 658 -20.70 2.89 -27.79
CA ASP A 658 -21.13 3.29 -29.14
C ASP A 658 -22.03 2.23 -29.82
N ALA A 659 -21.69 0.94 -29.71
CA ALA A 659 -22.54 -0.14 -30.20
C ALA A 659 -23.90 -0.19 -29.47
N ALA A 660 -23.89 -0.01 -28.15
CA ALA A 660 -25.12 0.04 -27.37
C ALA A 660 -26.01 1.23 -27.75
N ARG A 661 -25.44 2.43 -27.91
CA ARG A 661 -26.17 3.64 -28.37
C ARG A 661 -26.87 3.38 -29.73
N ARG A 662 -26.19 2.74 -30.68
CA ARG A 662 -26.78 2.38 -31.99
C ARG A 662 -27.93 1.38 -31.86
N LEU A 663 -27.74 0.31 -31.09
CA LEU A 663 -28.73 -0.75 -30.92
C LEU A 663 -29.96 -0.25 -30.16
N ASP A 664 -29.75 0.53 -29.11
CA ASP A 664 -30.80 1.17 -28.33
C ASP A 664 -31.67 2.08 -29.21
N ALA A 665 -31.05 2.97 -29.99
CA ALA A 665 -31.76 3.81 -30.94
C ALA A 665 -32.54 3.01 -31.99
N ALA A 666 -32.03 1.85 -32.43
CA ALA A 666 -32.74 0.98 -33.35
C ALA A 666 -33.98 0.35 -32.71
N VAL A 667 -33.87 -0.14 -31.47
CA VAL A 667 -35.01 -0.73 -30.73
C VAL A 667 -36.08 0.32 -30.48
N ILE A 668 -35.71 1.52 -30.01
CA ILE A 668 -36.67 2.60 -29.71
C ILE A 668 -37.43 3.05 -30.98
N SER A 669 -36.74 3.11 -32.12
CA SER A 669 -37.34 3.54 -33.39
C SER A 669 -38.01 2.41 -34.18
N GLY A 670 -38.02 1.18 -33.66
CA GLY A 670 -38.56 0.01 -34.36
C GLY A 670 -37.79 -0.38 -35.63
N ARG A 671 -36.54 0.08 -35.79
CA ARG A 671 -35.72 -0.25 -36.96
C ARG A 671 -35.25 -1.71 -36.92
N CYS A 672 -35.27 -2.37 -38.07
CA CYS A 672 -34.67 -3.68 -38.23
C CYS A 672 -33.16 -3.66 -37.97
N ILE A 673 -32.67 -4.63 -37.20
CA ILE A 673 -31.26 -4.76 -36.84
C ILE A 673 -30.59 -5.75 -37.82
N GLY A 674 -29.59 -5.28 -38.57
CA GLY A 674 -28.82 -6.04 -39.57
C GLY A 674 -27.30 -5.93 -39.39
N VAL A 675 -26.51 -6.64 -40.21
CA VAL A 675 -25.05 -6.81 -39.98
C VAL A 675 -24.23 -5.53 -40.20
N GLU A 676 -24.38 -4.87 -41.35
CA GLU A 676 -23.43 -3.81 -41.75
C GLU A 676 -23.57 -2.53 -40.93
N HIS A 677 -24.79 -2.13 -40.59
CA HIS A 677 -25.02 -0.85 -39.90
C HIS A 677 -24.76 -0.90 -38.38
N TYR A 678 -24.78 -2.10 -37.79
CA TYR A 678 -24.69 -2.30 -36.34
C TYR A 678 -23.43 -3.06 -35.91
N ARG A 679 -22.50 -3.30 -36.83
CA ARG A 679 -21.23 -4.02 -36.60
C ARG A 679 -21.45 -5.36 -35.90
N LEU A 680 -22.39 -6.15 -36.41
CA LEU A 680 -22.68 -7.46 -35.86
C LEU A 680 -21.69 -8.52 -36.37
N ALA A 681 -21.24 -9.40 -35.49
CA ALA A 681 -20.58 -10.63 -35.88
C ALA A 681 -21.55 -11.57 -36.61
N ARG A 682 -21.03 -12.39 -37.52
CA ARG A 682 -21.85 -13.28 -38.37
C ARG A 682 -22.73 -14.25 -37.58
N ASN A 683 -22.33 -14.65 -36.37
CA ASN A 683 -23.12 -15.54 -35.53
C ASN A 683 -24.43 -14.89 -35.06
N VAL A 684 -24.48 -13.56 -34.88
CA VAL A 684 -25.67 -12.87 -34.35
C VAL A 684 -26.91 -13.11 -35.21
N LEU A 685 -26.76 -13.12 -36.54
CA LEU A 685 -27.86 -13.42 -37.45
C LEU A 685 -28.16 -14.93 -37.57
N ARG A 686 -27.19 -15.79 -37.24
CA ARG A 686 -27.43 -17.24 -37.16
C ARG A 686 -28.24 -17.60 -35.93
N ASP A 687 -28.01 -16.90 -34.81
CA ASP A 687 -28.71 -17.16 -33.55
C ASP A 687 -30.19 -16.77 -33.63
N ALA A 688 -30.49 -15.66 -34.32
CA ALA A 688 -31.83 -15.26 -34.71
C ALA A 688 -31.76 -14.30 -35.90
N THR A 689 -32.57 -14.56 -36.93
CA THR A 689 -32.67 -13.68 -38.10
C THR A 689 -33.23 -12.30 -37.70
N THR A 690 -33.07 -11.31 -38.57
CA THR A 690 -33.62 -9.96 -38.35
C THR A 690 -35.14 -10.00 -38.13
N GLU A 691 -35.86 -10.82 -38.90
CA GLU A 691 -37.31 -11.00 -38.80
C GLU A 691 -37.71 -11.62 -37.46
N GLU A 692 -37.01 -12.66 -37.02
CA GLU A 692 -37.30 -13.31 -35.74
C GLU A 692 -37.02 -12.37 -34.57
N ARG A 693 -35.97 -11.53 -34.65
CA ARG A 693 -35.67 -10.51 -33.62
C ARG A 693 -36.78 -9.45 -33.55
N HIS A 694 -37.24 -8.97 -34.69
CA HIS A 694 -38.36 -8.03 -34.75
C HIS A 694 -39.64 -8.66 -34.18
N ALA A 695 -39.96 -9.90 -34.57
CA ALA A 695 -41.12 -10.62 -34.04
C ALA A 695 -41.04 -10.85 -32.52
N ARG A 696 -39.85 -11.11 -31.97
CA ARG A 696 -39.63 -11.21 -30.51
C ARG A 696 -39.86 -9.88 -29.80
N LEU A 697 -39.41 -8.77 -30.40
CA LEU A 697 -39.64 -7.43 -29.86
C LEU A 697 -41.14 -7.10 -29.82
N GLU A 698 -41.86 -7.34 -30.92
CA GLU A 698 -43.32 -7.11 -30.97
C GLU A 698 -44.06 -7.92 -29.89
N ARG A 699 -43.75 -9.21 -29.73
CA ARG A 699 -44.31 -10.05 -28.65
C ARG A 699 -43.97 -9.53 -27.25
N ALA A 700 -42.81 -8.91 -27.07
CA ALA A 700 -42.44 -8.29 -25.81
C ALA A 700 -43.26 -7.01 -25.56
N LEU A 701 -43.47 -6.19 -26.60
CA LEU A 701 -44.27 -4.96 -26.56
C LEU A 701 -45.77 -5.23 -26.36
N GLU A 702 -46.29 -6.35 -26.84
CA GLU A 702 -47.66 -6.81 -26.50
C GLU A 702 -47.84 -6.98 -24.99
N ARG A 703 -46.78 -7.33 -24.26
CA ARG A 703 -46.81 -7.54 -22.80
C ARG A 703 -46.50 -6.29 -22.00
N THR A 704 -45.63 -5.42 -22.49
CA THR A 704 -45.17 -4.21 -21.77
C THR A 704 -45.87 -2.93 -22.21
N GLY A 705 -46.70 -3.00 -23.24
CA GLY A 705 -47.13 -1.82 -23.98
C GLY A 705 -45.99 -1.20 -24.80
N PRO A 706 -46.27 -0.10 -25.54
CA PRO A 706 -45.29 0.56 -26.38
C PRO A 706 -44.15 1.17 -25.54
N ILE A 707 -42.98 1.30 -26.17
CA ILE A 707 -41.82 2.02 -25.62
C ILE A 707 -42.22 3.48 -25.38
N LEU A 708 -41.73 4.09 -24.28
CA LEU A 708 -41.99 5.50 -24.00
C LEU A 708 -41.37 6.39 -25.10
N PRO A 709 -42.05 7.48 -25.54
CA PRO A 709 -41.56 8.33 -26.63
C PRO A 709 -40.20 9.00 -26.36
N ASP A 710 -39.90 9.26 -25.10
CA ASP A 710 -38.62 9.81 -24.63
C ASP A 710 -38.17 9.03 -23.40
N PRO A 711 -37.44 7.92 -23.59
CA PRO A 711 -36.95 7.12 -22.47
C PRO A 711 -35.74 7.77 -21.76
N GLY A 712 -35.25 8.92 -22.23
CA GLY A 712 -34.01 9.53 -21.77
C GLY A 712 -32.74 8.90 -22.38
N PRO A 713 -31.55 9.48 -22.08
CA PRO A 713 -30.27 9.00 -22.60
C PRO A 713 -29.99 7.54 -22.19
N LEU A 714 -29.12 6.85 -22.94
CA LEU A 714 -28.77 5.46 -22.66
C LEU A 714 -28.09 5.33 -21.29
N GLU A 715 -27.21 6.27 -20.97
CA GLU A 715 -26.33 6.30 -19.81
C GLU A 715 -27.13 6.26 -18.51
N SER A 716 -28.24 7.00 -18.42
CA SER A 716 -29.13 6.98 -17.25
C SER A 716 -29.96 5.69 -17.14
N ARG A 717 -29.94 4.84 -18.16
CA ARG A 717 -30.66 3.57 -18.22
C ARG A 717 -29.74 2.35 -18.14
N ILE A 718 -28.42 2.54 -18.07
CA ILE A 718 -27.46 1.46 -17.85
C ILE A 718 -27.73 0.85 -16.48
N LEU A 719 -27.81 -0.48 -16.45
CA LEU A 719 -28.08 -1.24 -15.23
C LEU A 719 -26.83 -1.90 -14.69
N THR A 720 -26.02 -2.50 -15.57
CA THR A 720 -24.76 -3.18 -15.24
C THR A 720 -23.95 -3.51 -16.52
N ALA A 721 -22.70 -3.88 -16.35
CA ALA A 721 -21.83 -4.50 -17.33
C ALA A 721 -21.06 -5.65 -16.67
N GLU A 722 -21.08 -6.87 -17.22
CA GLU A 722 -20.27 -7.99 -16.70
C GLU A 722 -18.76 -7.75 -16.89
N GLY A 723 -18.39 -6.93 -17.87
CA GLY A 723 -17.02 -6.48 -18.13
C GLY A 723 -17.00 -5.42 -19.24
N PRO A 724 -15.81 -4.95 -19.67
CA PRO A 724 -15.69 -3.82 -20.62
C PRO A 724 -16.36 -4.05 -21.99
N ALA A 725 -16.57 -5.32 -22.34
CA ALA A 725 -17.12 -5.79 -23.59
C ALA A 725 -18.62 -6.15 -23.51
N SER A 726 -19.32 -5.86 -22.41
CA SER A 726 -20.74 -6.16 -22.27
C SER A 726 -21.50 -4.98 -21.68
N LEU A 727 -22.80 -4.92 -21.94
CA LEU A 727 -23.67 -3.89 -21.36
C LEU A 727 -25.10 -4.40 -21.25
N ARG A 728 -25.72 -4.11 -20.12
CA ARG A 728 -27.15 -4.31 -19.85
C ARG A 728 -27.80 -2.97 -19.54
N TRP A 729 -28.92 -2.69 -20.20
CA TRP A 729 -29.67 -1.46 -19.97
C TRP A 729 -31.18 -1.68 -20.06
N ARG A 730 -31.92 -0.76 -19.44
CA ARG A 730 -33.39 -0.77 -19.41
C ARG A 730 -33.97 0.03 -20.58
N ILE A 731 -35.10 -0.41 -21.10
CA ILE A 731 -35.93 0.35 -22.05
C ILE A 731 -37.34 0.49 -21.46
N PRO A 732 -37.71 1.67 -20.95
CA PRO A 732 -39.04 1.92 -20.37
C PRO A 732 -40.19 1.77 -21.38
N CYS A 733 -41.26 1.11 -20.97
CA CYS A 733 -42.50 0.97 -21.73
C CYS A 733 -43.70 1.46 -20.90
N ARG A 734 -44.87 1.61 -21.52
CA ARG A 734 -46.08 2.11 -20.84
C ARG A 734 -46.48 1.28 -19.61
N ASP A 735 -46.48 -0.04 -19.73
CA ASP A 735 -46.99 -0.97 -18.73
C ASP A 735 -45.86 -1.83 -18.10
N GLY A 736 -44.60 -1.46 -18.31
CA GLY A 736 -43.44 -2.21 -17.84
C GLY A 736 -42.11 -1.72 -18.39
N ALA A 737 -41.17 -2.63 -18.63
CA ALA A 737 -39.91 -2.32 -19.30
C ALA A 737 -39.36 -3.55 -20.03
N LEU A 738 -38.45 -3.28 -20.96
CA LEU A 738 -37.60 -4.29 -21.58
C LEU A 738 -36.18 -4.18 -21.03
N ILE A 739 -35.46 -5.30 -21.04
CA ILE A 739 -34.03 -5.37 -20.77
C ILE A 739 -33.32 -5.71 -22.07
N ALA A 740 -32.35 -4.87 -22.43
CA ALA A 740 -31.45 -5.11 -23.53
C ALA A 740 -30.09 -5.56 -23.00
N ASP A 741 -29.60 -6.67 -23.54
CA ASP A 741 -28.34 -7.31 -23.20
C ASP A 741 -27.45 -7.38 -24.43
N MET A 742 -26.20 -6.92 -24.30
CA MET A 742 -25.23 -6.89 -25.39
C MET A 742 -23.86 -7.43 -24.95
N ARG A 743 -23.20 -8.17 -25.84
CA ARG A 743 -21.80 -8.56 -25.71
C ARG A 743 -21.03 -8.31 -27.01
N MET A 744 -19.82 -7.80 -26.86
CA MET A 744 -18.84 -7.54 -27.91
C MET A 744 -17.79 -8.65 -27.92
N VAL A 745 -17.26 -8.99 -29.10
CA VAL A 745 -16.06 -9.83 -29.23
C VAL A 745 -14.82 -8.95 -29.29
N GLY A 746 -13.77 -9.31 -28.54
CA GLY A 746 -12.51 -8.57 -28.46
C GLY A 746 -11.60 -8.76 -29.68
N LEU A 747 -12.08 -8.39 -30.87
CA LEU A 747 -11.25 -8.29 -32.08
C LEU A 747 -10.54 -6.93 -32.12
N ALA A 748 -9.56 -6.77 -33.02
CA ALA A 748 -8.92 -5.48 -33.26
C ALA A 748 -9.92 -4.38 -33.66
N ASP A 749 -11.00 -4.77 -34.35
CA ASP A 749 -12.22 -3.97 -34.54
C ASP A 749 -13.39 -4.70 -33.86
N PRO A 750 -13.76 -4.35 -32.61
CA PRO A 750 -14.78 -5.06 -31.85
C PRO A 750 -16.14 -5.11 -32.56
N LEU A 751 -16.76 -6.29 -32.58
CA LEU A 751 -18.08 -6.51 -33.15
C LEU A 751 -19.06 -6.97 -32.07
N VAL A 752 -20.34 -6.68 -32.23
CA VAL A 752 -21.39 -7.23 -31.37
C VAL A 752 -21.52 -8.72 -31.68
N GLN A 753 -21.23 -9.57 -30.69
CA GLN A 753 -21.33 -11.04 -30.82
C GLN A 753 -22.60 -11.62 -30.19
N ALA A 754 -23.28 -10.86 -29.34
CA ALA A 754 -24.60 -11.23 -28.84
C ALA A 754 -25.42 -9.97 -28.55
N PHE A 755 -26.72 -10.03 -28.86
CA PHE A 755 -27.68 -9.01 -28.51
C PHE A 755 -29.06 -9.65 -28.27
N SER A 756 -29.76 -9.26 -27.23
CA SER A 756 -31.12 -9.73 -26.94
C SER A 756 -31.94 -8.66 -26.24
N VAL A 757 -33.24 -8.66 -26.50
CA VAL A 757 -34.23 -7.84 -25.80
C VAL A 757 -35.27 -8.76 -25.18
N SER A 758 -35.55 -8.57 -23.90
CA SER A 758 -36.46 -9.41 -23.12
C SER A 758 -37.37 -8.56 -22.23
N VAL A 759 -38.50 -9.13 -21.81
CA VAL A 759 -39.40 -8.46 -20.86
C VAL A 759 -38.74 -8.44 -19.49
N ALA A 760 -38.71 -7.26 -18.86
CA ALA A 760 -38.17 -7.10 -17.52
C ALA A 760 -39.05 -7.80 -16.48
N GLY A 761 -38.41 -8.35 -15.45
CA GLY A 761 -39.03 -8.91 -14.26
C GLY A 761 -39.57 -7.81 -13.32
N PRO A 762 -40.09 -8.21 -12.15
CA PRO A 762 -40.73 -7.29 -11.21
C PRO A 762 -39.82 -6.16 -10.70
N ASP A 763 -38.52 -6.39 -10.58
CA ASP A 763 -37.54 -5.37 -10.20
C ASP A 763 -37.24 -4.36 -11.32
N GLY A 764 -37.63 -4.71 -12.55
CA GLY A 764 -37.38 -3.94 -13.76
C GLY A 764 -35.88 -3.76 -14.08
N ARG A 765 -35.01 -4.59 -13.51
CA ARG A 765 -33.55 -4.58 -13.71
C ARG A 765 -33.06 -5.84 -14.43
N LYS A 766 -33.87 -6.90 -14.46
CA LYS A 766 -33.49 -8.19 -15.05
C LYS A 766 -34.58 -8.77 -15.93
N PRO A 767 -34.26 -9.70 -16.83
CA PRO A 767 -35.25 -10.54 -17.49
C PRO A 767 -36.08 -11.34 -16.47
N ILE A 768 -37.34 -11.65 -16.82
CA ILE A 768 -38.20 -12.53 -16.00
C ILE A 768 -37.52 -13.88 -15.76
N GLY A 769 -37.41 -14.28 -14.49
CA GLY A 769 -36.86 -15.57 -14.08
C GLY A 769 -35.34 -15.62 -13.90
N GLU A 770 -34.63 -14.51 -14.14
CA GLU A 770 -33.19 -14.42 -13.87
C GLU A 770 -32.92 -14.14 -12.38
N GLY A 771 -32.01 -14.92 -11.79
CA GLY A 771 -31.58 -14.77 -10.39
C GLY A 771 -30.66 -13.58 -10.16
N SER A 772 -30.23 -13.41 -8.91
CA SER A 772 -29.17 -12.44 -8.57
C SER A 772 -27.79 -12.92 -8.98
N ARG A 773 -26.92 -11.99 -9.35
CA ARG A 773 -25.52 -12.20 -9.70
C ARG A 773 -24.67 -11.08 -9.12
N ALA A 774 -23.42 -11.36 -8.80
CA ALA A 774 -22.47 -10.32 -8.37
C ALA A 774 -22.37 -9.15 -9.36
N SER A 775 -22.54 -9.39 -10.66
CA SER A 775 -22.53 -8.34 -11.69
C SER A 775 -23.61 -7.29 -11.49
N ASP A 776 -24.73 -7.61 -10.84
CA ASP A 776 -25.81 -6.64 -10.59
C ASP A 776 -25.39 -5.46 -9.70
N HIS A 777 -24.25 -5.62 -9.01
CA HIS A 777 -23.65 -4.65 -8.12
C HIS A 777 -22.37 -4.00 -8.68
N HIS A 778 -22.07 -4.21 -9.98
CA HIS A 778 -20.97 -3.51 -10.64
C HIS A 778 -21.28 -2.01 -10.76
N ARG A 779 -20.25 -1.19 -10.53
CA ARG A 779 -20.23 0.20 -10.95
C ARG A 779 -19.74 0.26 -12.38
N VAL A 780 -20.53 0.85 -13.27
CA VAL A 780 -20.14 1.03 -14.67
C VAL A 780 -19.63 2.45 -14.83
N ALA A 781 -18.41 2.60 -15.33
CA ALA A 781 -17.80 3.85 -15.76
C ALA A 781 -17.60 3.80 -17.29
N TRP A 782 -17.47 4.96 -17.93
CA TRP A 782 -17.19 5.04 -19.36
C TRP A 782 -16.10 6.08 -19.63
N PRO A 783 -15.41 6.02 -20.78
CA PRO A 783 -14.18 6.78 -21.05
C PRO A 783 -14.28 8.32 -21.01
N GLU A 784 -15.48 8.86 -20.82
CA GLU A 784 -15.74 10.30 -20.71
C GLU A 784 -15.89 10.75 -19.23
N ASP A 785 -15.97 9.80 -18.29
CA ASP A 785 -15.92 9.99 -16.83
C ASP A 785 -14.48 9.88 -16.33
#